data_AF-A0A5J4WIC2-F1
#
_entry.id   AF-A0A5J4WIC2-F1
#
_cell.length_a   1.000
_cell.length_b   1.000
_cell.length_c   1.000
_cell.angle_alpha   90.00
_cell.angle_beta   90.00
_cell.angle_gamma   90.00
#
_symmetry.space_group_name_H-M   'P 1'
#
loop_
_entity.id
_entity.type
_entity.pdbx_description
1 polymer ?
#
loop_
_entity_poly.entity_id
_entity_poly.type
_entity_poly.pdbx_seq_one_letter_code
_entity_poly.pdbx_strand_id
1 'polypeptide(L)'
;MKALIIFTALLALSVADVFDARDLKSTFGNIGQQANKGLTTYYLDQSGNDDAPNCGNSQTDLPCRTYAAVKSQFVYPRPIAPTAPALEDPEYIDKLVKYNEDLRIYNRDRDQYFEDVTIYIGSDLNLDENKYSRFDGLFDIDDHKSITIQRTGIYDLVLQDKTKPDTPIFDVKTGSLTISTLTIEHFESSSKTEKGIINFISEADDTIPAPALSITSVTFNQRDWKATLAGPFITFSSETATFTLTSSIFNRAKISSEGVTVKNTVGFTFSTNTFIDISGSAGTENLVHLIDVKPVGTYRLLTILENEFINIGKKGDVNDVLFIEQTGQQRPYATNDYTLNLNANKFIGSVAKRSGGLDFITNGYDLIVYRNIFFDNAGTQASDILVTGTNLNTFEYQFDGTRSTPAFPDRVSVKVGDQDVSYAIVNSDVEFTVLGRADSPLHSASNSYLTIGEALYKAKLGKLDDEIVIQLIPGKHTRDGWTTDRTELNIGRTTTLRSGVIIYNPQKVAIVGADTRPTIERNNTSTFALYVEKEGQLRLNNLQVTTSGIQFGSIFLNFNGEILTVDDVEFVSSDISSNLIQVSGFSEATITNSVFTNNIAQRLIQATVTRPNAKLVVSGNTFTNDAFLSSYTIQYAALQVELRETGDVKISDNTFKYLKAVQYGPIYLYGASSTVKVEHNTFEDNTRGVARAVYLNGIGLGRIEDIIYSNIIIKDSDTGAYTAVYVVDGEDYSYLIPEFINRRYVVKGTTPEGTIPEEVFASLPDAFNGVLEHSTAKLFIRIIGGTEGHETSSINKPLLNLEIVGVDHIEDKLAKGDDEPQFKYEEVLGVQLNASGSFVVGQYRSLDLKNLNITYTGPQTDFLIDAKEGAVLTVKNVIIDVPELDNSDDEDKQAYVGYVNLEGKNVASFTNVKFGALKLKNPLGEFNTGAAIVGRNVIGLSLIDTIFTDIVINNESLAVSAVRIGLIHAYTDHSSGVVSISNSIFEQADVKKNNKENKNAFEKELRTPAVYIWTELKADGTKDAQGTLSINNTKFTHLRGGAIRIRDIIAKIGASSRFSDNLPKFKNFKTLEWNIQVEGVSTLDAEEESFVEEGTKDKNSFSWILPSNKDITFKGTVAKNLGARLFTLPVLSKSSGKYNTDVGGAIVKIQGKRLYPLGDLKVEIFEEGKEEEAVALGVRQQYINDDYTHKQSRLYYVFPIAEDDKKKSWRVRLVYGLGKRTKDVKLKIK
;
A
#
# COMPACT_ATOMS: atom_id res chain seq x y z
N MET A 1 -38.61 30.79 -107.28
CA MET A 1 -39.53 31.66 -108.04
C MET A 1 -40.85 31.70 -107.28
N LYS A 2 -41.41 32.89 -107.07
CA LYS A 2 -42.73 33.13 -106.47
C LYS A 2 -43.84 32.36 -107.21
N ALA A 3 -44.96 32.20 -106.51
CA ALA A 3 -46.33 31.98 -107.00
C ALA A 3 -46.82 30.52 -107.14
N LEU A 4 -47.44 30.00 -106.07
CA LEU A 4 -48.58 29.10 -106.19
C LEU A 4 -49.56 29.38 -105.04
N ILE A 5 -50.24 30.51 -105.17
CA ILE A 5 -51.35 30.98 -104.33
C ILE A 5 -52.60 30.82 -105.21
N ILE A 6 -53.67 30.24 -104.65
CA ILE A 6 -55.01 30.05 -105.24
C ILE A 6 -55.05 28.98 -106.34
N PHE A 7 -55.37 27.73 -106.00
CA PHE A 7 -56.14 26.80 -106.86
C PHE A 7 -56.38 25.49 -106.09
N THR A 8 -57.50 25.42 -105.37
CA THR A 8 -58.31 24.22 -105.02
C THR A 8 -59.29 24.54 -103.88
N ALA A 9 -59.81 25.76 -103.84
CA ALA A 9 -61.18 25.98 -103.40
C ALA A 9 -62.09 25.81 -104.63
N LEU A 10 -63.29 25.28 -104.41
CA LEU A 10 -64.36 24.98 -105.37
C LEU A 10 -64.21 23.67 -106.15
N LEU A 11 -64.91 22.63 -105.71
CA LEU A 11 -66.21 22.19 -106.26
C LEU A 11 -66.54 20.76 -105.83
N ALA A 12 -67.82 20.51 -105.51
CA ALA A 12 -68.47 19.22 -105.21
C ALA A 12 -68.19 18.65 -103.80
N LEU A 13 -69.06 18.77 -102.78
CA LEU A 13 -70.49 18.40 -102.68
C LEU A 13 -70.77 16.97 -103.19
N SER A 14 -71.43 16.18 -102.32
CA SER A 14 -71.84 14.75 -102.42
C SER A 14 -70.76 13.78 -101.88
N VAL A 15 -70.98 12.92 -100.86
CA VAL A 15 -72.16 12.17 -100.43
C VAL A 15 -72.07 11.91 -98.90
N ALA A 16 -73.22 11.79 -98.23
CA ALA A 16 -73.41 11.19 -96.90
C ALA A 16 -72.90 9.72 -96.87
N ASP A 17 -72.57 9.05 -95.75
CA ASP A 17 -73.24 8.97 -94.44
C ASP A 17 -72.32 8.33 -93.37
N VAL A 18 -72.70 8.48 -92.10
CA VAL A 18 -72.25 7.77 -90.86
C VAL A 18 -70.94 8.24 -90.22
N PHE A 19 -71.00 8.88 -89.03
CA PHE A 19 -70.39 8.41 -87.75
C PHE A 19 -70.53 9.47 -86.62
N ASP A 20 -70.73 8.98 -85.40
CA ASP A 20 -71.39 9.58 -84.21
C ASP A 20 -70.70 10.81 -83.55
N ALA A 21 -71.50 11.70 -82.96
CA ALA A 21 -71.13 13.00 -82.39
C ALA A 21 -70.49 12.93 -80.97
N ARG A 22 -69.66 11.92 -80.69
CA ARG A 22 -69.04 11.72 -79.36
C ARG A 22 -67.50 11.76 -79.30
N ASP A 23 -66.80 11.92 -80.44
CA ASP A 23 -65.33 11.78 -80.48
C ASP A 23 -64.49 13.04 -80.81
N LEU A 24 -65.05 14.25 -80.79
CA LEU A 24 -64.28 15.48 -81.11
C LEU A 24 -64.34 16.60 -80.06
N LYS A 25 -64.64 16.27 -78.80
CA LYS A 25 -64.52 17.21 -77.66
C LYS A 25 -63.12 17.28 -77.04
N SER A 26 -62.14 16.55 -77.57
CA SER A 26 -60.83 16.32 -76.94
C SER A 26 -59.68 17.23 -77.43
N THR A 27 -59.89 18.17 -78.35
CA THR A 27 -58.77 18.93 -78.97
C THR A 27 -58.84 20.47 -78.84
N PHE A 28 -59.88 21.05 -78.23
CA PHE A 28 -59.97 22.51 -78.02
C PHE A 28 -60.08 22.97 -76.55
N GLY A 29 -60.06 22.05 -75.58
CA GLY A 29 -59.99 22.39 -74.14
C GLY A 29 -58.56 22.52 -73.58
N ASN A 30 -57.54 22.10 -74.34
CA ASN A 30 -56.19 21.85 -73.81
C ASN A 30 -55.16 22.97 -74.01
N ILE A 31 -55.49 24.10 -74.65
CA ILE A 31 -54.54 25.21 -74.85
C ILE A 31 -54.65 26.28 -73.75
N GLY A 32 -55.79 26.39 -73.07
CA GLY A 32 -55.98 27.32 -71.94
C GLY A 32 -55.68 26.75 -70.54
N GLN A 33 -55.58 25.42 -70.40
CA GLN A 33 -55.33 24.74 -69.11
C GLN A 33 -53.92 24.16 -68.95
N GLN A 34 -53.12 24.05 -70.02
CA GLN A 34 -51.75 23.52 -69.93
C GLN A 34 -50.68 24.58 -69.64
N ALA A 35 -50.97 25.87 -69.77
CA ALA A 35 -50.05 26.95 -69.37
C ALA A 35 -50.08 27.29 -67.86
N ASN A 36 -50.93 26.61 -67.07
CA ASN A 36 -51.26 27.00 -65.69
C ASN A 36 -50.90 25.95 -64.62
N LYS A 37 -50.02 24.98 -64.91
CA LYS A 37 -49.59 23.96 -63.96
C LYS A 37 -48.09 24.10 -63.71
N GLY A 38 -47.69 24.71 -62.58
CA GLY A 38 -46.29 24.68 -62.13
C GLY A 38 -45.73 25.87 -61.36
N LEU A 39 -46.53 26.70 -60.69
CA LEU A 39 -45.99 27.80 -59.86
C LEU A 39 -46.44 27.64 -58.39
N THR A 40 -45.48 27.40 -57.50
CA THR A 40 -45.63 27.25 -56.04
C THR A 40 -45.29 28.53 -55.26
N THR A 41 -44.97 29.60 -55.98
CA THR A 41 -44.52 30.88 -55.43
C THR A 41 -45.46 32.01 -55.84
N TYR A 42 -45.90 32.82 -54.87
CA TYR A 42 -46.86 33.90 -55.06
C TYR A 42 -46.36 35.21 -54.46
N TYR A 43 -46.76 36.35 -55.03
CA TYR A 43 -46.42 37.70 -54.56
C TYR A 43 -47.70 38.50 -54.27
N LEU A 44 -47.71 39.26 -53.17
CA LEU A 44 -48.81 40.15 -52.78
C LEU A 44 -48.37 41.62 -52.80
N ASP A 45 -49.19 42.48 -53.40
CA ASP A 45 -48.97 43.94 -53.51
C ASP A 45 -49.54 44.74 -52.32
N GLN A 46 -49.40 46.06 -52.36
CA GLN A 46 -49.75 47.00 -51.28
C GLN A 46 -51.25 47.11 -50.94
N SER A 47 -52.13 46.60 -51.81
CA SER A 47 -53.60 46.78 -51.72
C SER A 47 -54.37 45.46 -51.67
N GLY A 48 -53.68 44.33 -51.79
CA GLY A 48 -54.31 43.03 -52.00
C GLY A 48 -55.08 42.91 -53.33
N ASN A 49 -54.84 43.79 -54.31
CA ASN A 49 -55.59 43.89 -55.57
C ASN A 49 -54.66 43.99 -56.81
N ASP A 50 -55.16 43.50 -57.96
CA ASP A 50 -54.45 43.32 -59.24
C ASP A 50 -54.14 44.63 -60.03
N ASP A 51 -53.32 45.56 -59.54
CA ASP A 51 -52.90 46.70 -60.40
C ASP A 51 -51.44 47.15 -60.18
N ALA A 52 -50.50 46.32 -60.66
CA ALA A 52 -49.11 46.73 -60.88
C ALA A 52 -48.87 46.99 -62.39
N PRO A 53 -48.38 48.18 -62.82
CA PRO A 53 -48.29 48.55 -64.25
C PRO A 53 -47.22 47.83 -65.10
N ASN A 54 -46.55 46.78 -64.62
CA ASN A 54 -45.39 46.17 -65.30
C ASN A 54 -45.47 44.63 -65.45
N CYS A 55 -46.64 44.10 -65.79
CA CYS A 55 -46.74 42.73 -66.31
C CYS A 55 -46.31 42.71 -67.79
N GLY A 56 -45.02 42.50 -68.05
CA GLY A 56 -44.44 42.45 -69.40
C GLY A 56 -44.75 41.15 -70.16
N ASN A 57 -44.87 41.24 -71.49
CA ASN A 57 -45.11 40.11 -72.40
C ASN A 57 -43.81 39.40 -72.85
N SER A 58 -42.74 39.40 -72.05
CA SER A 58 -41.43 38.80 -72.40
C SER A 58 -41.28 37.35 -71.90
N GLN A 59 -40.53 36.51 -72.62
CA GLN A 59 -40.17 35.14 -72.22
C GLN A 59 -39.25 35.05 -70.97
N THR A 60 -38.76 36.17 -70.46
CA THR A 60 -37.94 36.25 -69.24
C THR A 60 -38.68 36.81 -68.03
N ASP A 61 -39.95 37.21 -68.18
CA ASP A 61 -40.73 37.78 -67.09
C ASP A 61 -41.53 36.66 -66.39
N LEU A 62 -41.41 36.59 -65.05
CA LEU A 62 -42.08 35.60 -64.21
C LEU A 62 -43.60 35.90 -64.11
N PRO A 63 -44.50 34.90 -64.19
CA PRO A 63 -45.95 35.14 -64.13
C PRO A 63 -46.39 35.53 -62.72
N CYS A 64 -46.84 36.77 -62.53
CA CYS A 64 -47.50 37.20 -61.28
C CYS A 64 -48.96 36.74 -61.28
N ARG A 65 -49.40 36.03 -60.22
CA ARG A 65 -50.82 35.76 -59.93
C ARG A 65 -51.14 36.13 -58.48
N THR A 66 -52.31 36.73 -58.26
CA THR A 66 -52.82 37.09 -56.94
C THR A 66 -53.35 35.88 -56.17
N TYR A 67 -53.08 35.81 -54.87
CA TYR A 67 -53.57 34.74 -53.98
C TYR A 67 -55.11 34.63 -53.97
N ALA A 68 -55.83 35.75 -54.07
CA ALA A 68 -57.30 35.79 -54.11
C ALA A 68 -57.89 35.10 -55.36
N ALA A 69 -57.23 35.21 -56.53
CA ALA A 69 -57.65 34.55 -57.77
C ALA A 69 -57.27 33.05 -57.83
N VAL A 70 -56.32 32.62 -56.98
CA VAL A 70 -55.80 31.25 -56.95
C VAL A 70 -56.38 30.44 -55.77
N LYS A 71 -57.03 31.06 -54.77
CA LYS A 71 -57.72 30.36 -53.66
C LYS A 71 -58.65 29.24 -54.13
N SER A 72 -59.37 29.44 -55.24
CA SER A 72 -60.25 28.44 -55.85
C SER A 72 -59.54 27.37 -56.68
N GLN A 73 -58.25 27.57 -57.02
CA GLN A 73 -57.40 26.64 -57.76
C GLN A 73 -56.60 25.71 -56.83
N PHE A 74 -56.53 25.99 -55.53
CA PHE A 74 -55.81 25.19 -54.54
C PHE A 74 -56.60 23.98 -54.02
N VAL A 75 -57.87 23.83 -54.39
CA VAL A 75 -58.73 22.71 -53.97
C VAL A 75 -58.44 21.49 -54.85
N TYR A 76 -57.41 20.73 -54.47
CA TYR A 76 -57.25 19.37 -54.99
C TYR A 76 -58.06 18.42 -54.11
N PRO A 77 -59.00 17.62 -54.66
CA PRO A 77 -59.68 16.60 -53.87
C PRO A 77 -58.65 15.61 -53.31
N ARG A 78 -58.79 15.22 -52.02
CA ARG A 78 -57.91 14.23 -51.37
C ARG A 78 -57.77 13.00 -52.27
N PRO A 79 -56.56 12.66 -52.76
CA PRO A 79 -56.39 11.47 -53.58
C PRO A 79 -56.71 10.23 -52.76
N ILE A 80 -57.49 9.31 -53.32
CA ILE A 80 -57.89 8.06 -52.66
C ILE A 80 -56.88 6.99 -53.06
N ALA A 81 -56.26 6.33 -52.07
CA ALA A 81 -55.34 5.24 -52.33
C ALA A 81 -56.06 4.10 -53.07
N PRO A 82 -55.53 3.61 -54.20
CA PRO A 82 -56.12 2.46 -54.86
C PRO A 82 -55.97 1.22 -53.97
N THR A 83 -56.91 0.30 -54.07
CA THR A 83 -56.89 -0.96 -53.31
C THR A 83 -56.12 -2.02 -54.09
N ALA A 84 -55.13 -2.65 -53.45
CA ALA A 84 -54.38 -3.73 -54.08
C ALA A 84 -55.30 -4.92 -54.41
N PRO A 85 -55.23 -5.51 -55.62
CA PRO A 85 -56.00 -6.70 -55.94
C PRO A 85 -55.50 -7.90 -55.12
N ALA A 86 -56.43 -8.75 -54.69
CA ALA A 86 -56.08 -9.97 -53.97
C ALA A 86 -55.36 -10.96 -54.91
N LEU A 87 -54.33 -11.64 -54.42
CA LEU A 87 -53.52 -12.62 -55.18
C LEU A 87 -54.35 -13.76 -55.80
N GLU A 88 -55.56 -14.00 -55.30
CA GLU A 88 -56.47 -15.06 -55.74
C GLU A 88 -57.43 -14.61 -56.87
N ASP A 89 -57.38 -13.34 -57.28
CA ASP A 89 -58.27 -12.82 -58.32
C ASP A 89 -57.89 -13.39 -59.71
N PRO A 90 -58.81 -14.01 -60.46
CA PRO A 90 -58.51 -14.59 -61.77
C PRO A 90 -58.04 -13.54 -62.81
N GLU A 91 -58.25 -12.24 -62.55
CA GLU A 91 -57.72 -11.12 -63.35
C GLU A 91 -56.56 -10.39 -62.63
N TYR A 92 -55.88 -11.04 -61.68
CA TYR A 92 -54.88 -10.42 -60.82
C TYR A 92 -53.82 -9.64 -61.60
N ILE A 93 -53.31 -10.17 -62.71
CA ILE A 93 -52.27 -9.46 -63.49
C ILE A 93 -52.81 -8.17 -64.12
N ASP A 94 -54.00 -8.17 -64.72
CA ASP A 94 -54.59 -6.98 -65.33
C ASP A 94 -55.01 -5.95 -64.27
N LYS A 95 -55.57 -6.42 -63.15
CA LYS A 95 -55.89 -5.56 -62.01
C LYS A 95 -54.64 -5.03 -61.29
N LEU A 96 -53.52 -5.77 -61.31
CA LEU A 96 -52.24 -5.32 -60.76
C LEU A 96 -51.60 -4.26 -61.64
N VAL A 97 -51.68 -4.39 -62.96
CA VAL A 97 -51.25 -3.33 -63.91
C VAL A 97 -52.07 -2.07 -63.68
N LYS A 98 -53.40 -2.19 -63.63
CA LYS A 98 -54.30 -1.07 -63.33
C LYS A 98 -54.06 -0.47 -61.94
N TYR A 99 -53.87 -1.31 -60.92
CA TYR A 99 -53.50 -0.87 -59.57
C TYR A 99 -52.17 -0.12 -59.57
N ASN A 100 -51.15 -0.57 -60.30
CA ASN A 100 -49.86 0.12 -60.37
C ASN A 100 -49.96 1.45 -61.13
N GLU A 101 -50.80 1.55 -62.16
CA GLU A 101 -51.10 2.82 -62.83
C GLU A 101 -51.88 3.76 -61.93
N ASP A 102 -52.94 3.27 -61.28
CA ASP A 102 -53.72 4.02 -60.29
C ASP A 102 -52.85 4.42 -59.09
N LEU A 103 -51.88 3.60 -58.69
CA LEU A 103 -50.95 3.87 -57.60
C LEU A 103 -49.92 4.93 -58.02
N ARG A 104 -49.49 4.92 -59.28
CA ARG A 104 -48.63 5.96 -59.85
C ARG A 104 -49.36 7.30 -59.98
N ILE A 105 -50.65 7.27 -60.36
CA ILE A 105 -51.52 8.45 -60.38
C ILE A 105 -51.76 8.94 -58.95
N TYR A 106 -52.11 8.05 -58.01
CA TYR A 106 -52.27 8.37 -56.59
C TYR A 106 -51.01 8.98 -56.00
N ASN A 107 -49.83 8.39 -56.23
CA ASN A 107 -48.57 8.95 -55.71
C ASN A 107 -48.29 10.34 -56.30
N ARG A 108 -48.49 10.54 -57.61
CA ARG A 108 -48.32 11.86 -58.24
C ARG A 108 -49.32 12.89 -57.71
N ASP A 109 -50.59 12.52 -57.59
CA ASP A 109 -51.66 13.42 -57.15
C ASP A 109 -51.55 13.69 -55.64
N ARG A 110 -51.04 12.73 -54.85
CA ARG A 110 -50.63 12.88 -53.44
C ARG A 110 -49.45 13.85 -53.31
N ASP A 111 -48.41 13.69 -54.12
CA ASP A 111 -47.25 14.58 -54.10
C ASP A 111 -47.64 16.03 -54.51
N GLN A 112 -48.63 16.20 -55.41
CA GLN A 112 -49.22 17.52 -55.73
C GLN A 112 -50.15 18.06 -54.63
N TYR A 113 -50.87 17.20 -53.93
CA TYR A 113 -51.73 17.59 -52.81
C TYR A 113 -50.91 18.20 -51.66
N PHE A 114 -49.69 17.71 -51.44
CA PHE A 114 -48.75 18.19 -50.40
C PHE A 114 -47.72 19.23 -50.89
N GLU A 115 -47.85 19.77 -52.09
CA GLU A 115 -46.86 20.70 -52.64
C GLU A 115 -46.82 22.02 -51.82
N ASP A 116 -45.63 22.36 -51.30
CA ASP A 116 -45.41 23.53 -50.46
C ASP A 116 -45.72 24.83 -51.21
N VAL A 117 -46.41 25.76 -50.54
CA VAL A 117 -46.74 27.08 -51.08
C VAL A 117 -45.91 28.15 -50.39
N THR A 118 -45.17 28.93 -51.17
CA THR A 118 -44.43 30.09 -50.64
C THR A 118 -45.09 31.40 -51.08
N ILE A 119 -45.38 32.27 -50.12
CA ILE A 119 -45.95 33.59 -50.32
C ILE A 119 -44.91 34.63 -49.93
N TYR A 120 -44.45 35.39 -50.91
CA TYR A 120 -43.61 36.56 -50.71
C TYR A 120 -44.48 37.82 -50.59
N ILE A 121 -44.15 38.67 -49.62
CA ILE A 121 -44.85 39.94 -49.44
C ILE A 121 -43.83 41.09 -49.54
N GLY A 122 -44.03 42.03 -50.48
CA GLY A 122 -43.06 43.12 -50.77
C GLY A 122 -43.45 44.03 -51.94
N SER A 123 -42.85 45.23 -52.02
CA SER A 123 -43.05 46.22 -53.09
C SER A 123 -41.78 46.43 -53.92
N ASP A 124 -41.94 46.55 -55.25
CA ASP A 124 -40.89 47.03 -56.14
C ASP A 124 -40.72 48.57 -56.07
N LEU A 125 -39.51 49.01 -56.43
CA LEU A 125 -38.91 50.34 -56.29
C LEU A 125 -39.80 51.55 -56.71
N ASN A 126 -39.72 52.63 -55.92
CA ASN A 126 -40.22 54.03 -56.11
C ASN A 126 -41.62 54.40 -55.60
N LEU A 127 -41.83 54.48 -54.28
CA LEU A 127 -42.94 55.27 -53.71
C LEU A 127 -42.52 56.04 -52.43
N ASP A 128 -43.10 57.24 -52.27
CA ASP A 128 -42.88 58.25 -51.21
C ASP A 128 -42.74 57.70 -49.78
N GLU A 129 -41.80 58.25 -49.02
CA GLU A 129 -41.41 57.91 -47.63
C GLU A 129 -42.53 57.95 -46.56
N ASN A 130 -43.80 58.19 -46.91
CA ASN A 130 -44.88 58.44 -45.95
C ASN A 130 -46.13 57.55 -46.07
N LYS A 131 -46.09 56.44 -46.81
CA LYS A 131 -47.23 55.49 -46.88
C LYS A 131 -46.81 54.06 -46.57
N TYR A 132 -47.09 53.62 -45.33
CA TYR A 132 -47.10 52.20 -44.97
C TYR A 132 -48.18 51.47 -45.80
N SER A 133 -47.79 50.46 -46.57
CA SER A 133 -48.68 49.56 -47.28
C SER A 133 -49.29 48.52 -46.34
N ARG A 134 -50.60 48.29 -46.43
CA ARG A 134 -51.40 47.55 -45.43
C ARG A 134 -52.17 46.42 -46.10
N PHE A 135 -52.10 45.22 -45.53
CA PHE A 135 -52.87 44.05 -45.98
C PHE A 135 -53.83 43.59 -44.89
N ASP A 136 -55.11 43.46 -45.23
CA ASP A 136 -56.23 43.08 -44.36
C ASP A 136 -56.93 41.80 -44.88
N GLY A 137 -56.15 40.80 -45.32
CA GLY A 137 -56.57 39.47 -45.82
C GLY A 137 -56.56 38.36 -44.74
N LEU A 138 -57.46 37.36 -44.85
CA LEU A 138 -57.64 36.27 -43.85
C LEU A 138 -56.95 35.08 -44.50
N PHE A 139 -55.98 34.47 -43.81
CA PHE A 139 -55.35 33.24 -44.27
C PHE A 139 -55.98 32.07 -43.52
N ASP A 140 -56.96 31.45 -44.18
CA ASP A 140 -57.57 30.20 -43.75
C ASP A 140 -56.78 29.06 -44.38
N ILE A 141 -56.06 28.30 -43.56
CA ILE A 141 -55.23 27.16 -43.98
C ILE A 141 -55.98 25.89 -43.62
N ASP A 142 -56.88 25.53 -44.53
CA ASP A 142 -57.55 24.24 -44.60
C ASP A 142 -56.92 23.45 -45.77
N ASP A 143 -56.85 22.11 -45.66
CA ASP A 143 -56.40 21.16 -46.70
C ASP A 143 -54.92 20.72 -46.68
N HIS A 144 -54.30 20.62 -45.50
CA HIS A 144 -53.05 19.87 -45.26
C HIS A 144 -51.78 20.30 -46.03
N LYS A 145 -51.63 21.57 -46.41
CA LYS A 145 -50.44 22.10 -47.10
C LYS A 145 -49.46 22.79 -46.15
N SER A 146 -48.18 22.83 -46.53
CA SER A 146 -47.23 23.74 -45.89
C SER A 146 -47.27 25.10 -46.57
N ILE A 147 -47.51 26.15 -45.80
CA ILE A 147 -47.48 27.54 -46.27
C ILE A 147 -46.30 28.25 -45.61
N THR A 148 -45.41 28.80 -46.43
CA THR A 148 -44.32 29.67 -45.99
C THR A 148 -44.62 31.10 -46.38
N ILE A 149 -44.55 32.01 -45.41
CA ILE A 149 -44.72 33.44 -45.61
C ILE A 149 -43.44 34.14 -45.22
N GLN A 150 -42.89 34.91 -46.15
CA GLN A 150 -41.63 35.62 -45.94
C GLN A 150 -41.60 36.96 -46.69
N ARG A 151 -40.80 37.90 -46.17
CA ARG A 151 -40.62 39.24 -46.75
C ARG A 151 -39.67 39.22 -47.96
N THR A 152 -39.95 40.05 -48.96
CA THR A 152 -39.00 40.40 -50.03
C THR A 152 -38.75 41.91 -50.06
N GLY A 153 -37.49 42.35 -49.86
CA GLY A 153 -37.07 43.75 -50.02
C GLY A 153 -36.82 44.55 -48.73
N ILE A 154 -36.39 45.82 -48.91
CA ILE A 154 -35.76 46.69 -47.89
C ILE A 154 -36.77 47.50 -47.05
N TYR A 155 -38.07 47.51 -47.41
CA TYR A 155 -39.11 48.29 -46.70
C TYR A 155 -39.96 47.45 -45.73
N ASP A 156 -40.30 48.02 -44.57
CA ASP A 156 -41.09 47.35 -43.53
C ASP A 156 -42.56 47.24 -43.94
N LEU A 157 -43.06 46.00 -44.05
CA LEU A 157 -44.47 45.74 -44.30
C LEU A 157 -45.17 45.24 -43.03
N VAL A 158 -46.36 45.78 -42.78
CA VAL A 158 -47.18 45.48 -41.60
C VAL A 158 -48.45 44.74 -42.03
N LEU A 159 -48.60 43.49 -41.59
CA LEU A 159 -49.85 42.72 -41.71
C LEU A 159 -50.82 43.17 -40.62
N GLN A 160 -52.07 43.45 -40.97
CA GLN A 160 -53.06 43.96 -40.01
C GLN A 160 -54.18 42.95 -39.74
N ASP A 161 -54.54 42.78 -38.46
CA ASP A 161 -55.72 42.01 -38.06
C ASP A 161 -57.02 42.73 -38.47
N LYS A 162 -58.01 41.96 -38.92
CA LYS A 162 -59.12 42.43 -39.75
C LYS A 162 -60.26 43.12 -39.01
N THR A 163 -61.02 43.82 -39.85
CA THR A 163 -62.45 44.21 -39.79
C THR A 163 -63.47 43.20 -39.19
N LYS A 164 -63.09 41.95 -38.88
CA LYS A 164 -63.93 40.93 -38.25
C LYS A 164 -63.28 40.40 -36.96
N PRO A 165 -63.69 40.91 -35.79
CA PRO A 165 -63.01 40.64 -34.51
C PRO A 165 -63.04 39.18 -34.01
N ASP A 166 -63.83 38.28 -34.60
CA ASP A 166 -64.00 36.89 -34.12
C ASP A 166 -63.17 35.85 -34.91
N THR A 167 -62.32 36.28 -35.84
CA THR A 167 -61.53 35.39 -36.72
C THR A 167 -60.04 35.73 -36.70
N PRO A 168 -59.14 34.74 -36.50
CA PRO A 168 -57.71 34.98 -36.45
C PRO A 168 -57.12 35.28 -37.84
N ILE A 169 -56.00 36.03 -37.92
CA ILE A 169 -55.29 36.31 -39.19
C ILE A 169 -54.87 35.00 -39.86
N PHE A 170 -54.34 34.08 -39.05
CA PHE A 170 -53.94 32.75 -39.46
C PHE A 170 -54.75 31.72 -38.68
N ASP A 171 -55.75 31.12 -39.32
CA ASP A 171 -56.49 29.96 -38.79
C ASP A 171 -55.94 28.71 -39.48
N VAL A 172 -55.22 27.88 -38.74
CA VAL A 172 -54.61 26.64 -39.26
C VAL A 172 -55.31 25.45 -38.63
N LYS A 173 -56.16 24.80 -39.43
CA LYS A 173 -56.86 23.58 -38.99
C LYS A 173 -56.12 22.31 -39.40
N THR A 174 -55.39 22.35 -40.51
CA THR A 174 -54.59 21.23 -41.05
C THR A 174 -53.37 21.75 -41.83
N GLY A 175 -52.20 21.09 -41.73
CA GLY A 175 -50.98 21.48 -42.46
C GLY A 175 -49.97 22.30 -41.65
N SER A 176 -48.96 22.85 -42.31
CA SER A 176 -47.84 23.57 -41.66
C SER A 176 -47.84 25.06 -42.02
N LEU A 177 -47.44 25.91 -41.07
CA LEU A 177 -47.29 27.34 -41.29
C LEU A 177 -45.89 27.78 -40.86
N THR A 178 -45.15 28.38 -41.78
CA THR A 178 -43.87 29.03 -41.52
C THR A 178 -44.00 30.53 -41.78
N ILE A 179 -43.71 31.36 -40.79
CA ILE A 179 -43.70 32.82 -40.90
C ILE A 179 -42.29 33.31 -40.56
N SER A 180 -41.68 34.08 -41.46
CA SER A 180 -40.35 34.65 -41.20
C SER A 180 -40.20 36.10 -41.62
N THR A 181 -39.52 36.90 -40.79
CA THR A 181 -39.08 38.28 -41.08
C THR A 181 -40.23 39.24 -41.42
N LEU A 182 -41.24 39.34 -40.54
CA LEU A 182 -42.47 40.12 -40.77
C LEU A 182 -42.88 40.97 -39.57
N THR A 183 -43.67 42.03 -39.79
CA THR A 183 -44.37 42.76 -38.72
C THR A 183 -45.88 42.52 -38.82
N ILE A 184 -46.51 42.18 -37.70
CA ILE A 184 -47.95 41.97 -37.55
C ILE A 184 -48.47 42.99 -36.54
N GLU A 185 -49.47 43.77 -36.92
CA GLU A 185 -50.11 44.79 -36.08
C GLU A 185 -51.58 44.43 -35.83
N HIS A 186 -51.94 44.20 -34.57
CA HIS A 186 -53.30 43.88 -34.15
C HIS A 186 -54.09 45.16 -33.79
N PHE A 187 -55.37 45.21 -34.18
CA PHE A 187 -56.30 46.31 -33.93
C PHE A 187 -57.36 45.96 -32.89
N GLU A 188 -57.74 46.94 -32.07
CA GLU A 188 -58.73 46.75 -31.01
C GLU A 188 -60.05 46.13 -31.50
N SER A 189 -60.46 45.07 -30.81
CA SER A 189 -61.74 44.41 -30.96
C SER A 189 -62.62 44.74 -29.75
N SER A 190 -63.88 45.11 -29.98
CA SER A 190 -64.87 45.19 -28.89
C SER A 190 -65.49 43.83 -28.53
N SER A 191 -65.09 42.75 -29.22
CA SER A 191 -65.64 41.41 -29.04
C SER A 191 -64.95 40.66 -27.93
N LYS A 192 -65.73 40.02 -27.05
CA LYS A 192 -65.22 39.10 -26.03
C LYS A 192 -64.93 37.69 -26.56
N THR A 193 -65.21 37.43 -27.83
CA THR A 193 -65.06 36.10 -28.49
C THR A 193 -63.91 36.06 -29.48
N GLU A 194 -62.99 37.02 -29.41
CA GLU A 194 -61.78 37.08 -30.23
C GLU A 194 -60.91 35.82 -30.06
N LYS A 195 -60.51 35.21 -31.18
CA LYS A 195 -59.71 33.97 -31.20
C LYS A 195 -58.19 34.20 -31.26
N GLY A 196 -57.75 35.45 -31.24
CA GLY A 196 -56.33 35.83 -31.30
C GLY A 196 -55.80 36.04 -32.73
N ILE A 197 -54.47 36.19 -32.88
CA ILE A 197 -53.83 36.48 -34.18
C ILE A 197 -53.52 35.19 -34.95
N ILE A 198 -52.87 34.23 -34.29
CA ILE A 198 -52.57 32.90 -34.85
C ILE A 198 -53.33 31.86 -34.03
N ASN A 199 -54.18 31.09 -34.70
CA ASN A 199 -54.86 29.95 -34.12
C ASN A 199 -54.46 28.68 -34.88
N PHE A 200 -53.64 27.83 -34.26
CA PHE A 200 -53.19 26.57 -34.84
C PHE A 200 -53.79 25.42 -34.03
N ILE A 201 -54.77 24.71 -34.60
CA ILE A 201 -55.41 23.54 -34.00
C ILE A 201 -55.40 22.43 -35.03
N SER A 202 -54.40 21.54 -34.96
CA SER A 202 -54.28 20.45 -35.94
C SER A 202 -54.99 19.18 -35.46
N GLU A 203 -55.88 18.64 -36.30
CA GLU A 203 -56.42 17.29 -36.14
C GLU A 203 -55.36 16.23 -36.52
N ALA A 204 -55.34 15.08 -35.83
CA ALA A 204 -54.39 14.01 -36.09
C ALA A 204 -54.81 13.17 -37.32
N ASP A 205 -53.94 13.06 -38.33
CA ASP A 205 -54.06 12.08 -39.41
C ASP A 205 -52.69 11.41 -39.62
N ASP A 206 -52.59 10.12 -39.30
CA ASP A 206 -51.37 9.30 -39.33
C ASP A 206 -50.77 9.12 -40.73
N THR A 207 -51.45 9.62 -41.78
CA THR A 207 -51.04 9.47 -43.18
C THR A 207 -50.31 10.67 -43.76
N ILE A 208 -50.01 11.69 -42.94
CA ILE A 208 -49.56 13.04 -43.37
C ILE A 208 -48.23 13.41 -42.71
N PRO A 209 -47.32 14.15 -43.38
CA PRO A 209 -46.13 14.70 -42.75
C PRO A 209 -46.47 15.48 -41.48
N ALA A 210 -45.67 15.30 -40.42
CA ALA A 210 -45.91 15.93 -39.13
C ALA A 210 -46.05 17.46 -39.30
N PRO A 211 -47.21 18.05 -38.95
CA PRO A 211 -47.43 19.48 -39.14
C PRO A 211 -46.46 20.31 -38.29
N ALA A 212 -46.20 21.54 -38.68
CA ALA A 212 -45.34 22.45 -37.92
C ALA A 212 -45.84 23.88 -37.97
N LEU A 213 -45.80 24.57 -36.83
CA LEU A 213 -45.86 26.02 -36.75
C LEU A 213 -44.44 26.53 -36.47
N SER A 214 -43.88 27.31 -37.39
CA SER A 214 -42.55 27.90 -37.26
C SER A 214 -42.61 29.42 -37.45
N ILE A 215 -42.27 30.17 -36.41
CA ILE A 215 -42.30 31.63 -36.41
C ILE A 215 -40.89 32.13 -36.07
N THR A 216 -40.27 32.86 -36.99
CA THR A 216 -38.89 33.33 -36.82
C THR A 216 -38.73 34.80 -37.21
N SER A 217 -38.13 35.61 -36.34
CA SER A 217 -37.90 37.04 -36.64
C SER A 217 -39.18 37.82 -36.96
N VAL A 218 -40.28 37.54 -36.26
CA VAL A 218 -41.56 38.23 -36.44
C VAL A 218 -41.79 39.23 -35.32
N THR A 219 -42.27 40.44 -35.65
CA THR A 219 -42.66 41.47 -34.68
C THR A 219 -44.17 41.57 -34.57
N PHE A 220 -44.74 41.29 -33.39
CA PHE A 220 -46.14 41.47 -33.05
C PHE A 220 -46.32 42.78 -32.26
N ASN A 221 -47.16 43.67 -32.79
CA ASN A 221 -47.49 44.96 -32.17
C ASN A 221 -49.00 45.09 -31.97
N GLN A 222 -49.45 45.74 -30.90
CA GLN A 222 -50.83 46.22 -30.78
C GLN A 222 -50.89 47.72 -31.12
N ARG A 223 -51.76 48.11 -32.05
CA ARG A 223 -51.82 49.50 -32.54
C ARG A 223 -52.22 50.49 -31.43
N ASP A 224 -53.29 50.18 -30.71
CA ASP A 224 -53.64 50.87 -29.47
C ASP A 224 -53.33 49.99 -28.28
N TRP A 225 -52.13 50.16 -27.74
CA TRP A 225 -51.65 49.43 -26.55
C TRP A 225 -52.46 49.71 -25.28
N LYS A 226 -53.38 50.69 -25.29
CA LYS A 226 -54.30 50.95 -24.16
C LYS A 226 -55.56 50.09 -24.23
N ALA A 227 -55.94 49.63 -25.42
CA ALA A 227 -57.07 48.74 -25.61
C ALA A 227 -56.70 47.33 -25.14
N THR A 228 -57.68 46.57 -24.65
CA THR A 228 -57.45 45.20 -24.18
C THR A 228 -57.63 44.21 -25.32
N LEU A 229 -56.60 43.42 -25.59
CA LEU A 229 -56.61 42.25 -26.47
C LEU A 229 -57.39 41.11 -25.81
N ALA A 230 -58.47 40.65 -26.46
CA ALA A 230 -59.37 39.66 -25.88
C ALA A 230 -58.93 38.20 -26.11
N GLY A 231 -58.18 37.93 -27.18
CA GLY A 231 -57.59 36.62 -27.47
C GLY A 231 -56.04 36.62 -27.40
N PRO A 232 -55.38 35.46 -27.47
CA PRO A 232 -53.91 35.38 -27.44
C PRO A 232 -53.26 35.87 -28.74
N PHE A 233 -51.99 36.28 -28.69
CA PHE A 233 -51.20 36.43 -29.91
C PHE A 233 -51.09 35.11 -30.67
N ILE A 234 -50.87 34.01 -29.94
CA ILE A 234 -50.69 32.68 -30.53
C ILE A 234 -51.41 31.65 -29.67
N THR A 235 -52.32 30.90 -30.29
CA THR A 235 -52.82 29.62 -29.77
C THR A 235 -52.24 28.51 -30.62
N PHE A 236 -51.58 27.55 -29.99
CA PHE A 236 -51.13 26.30 -30.60
C PHE A 236 -51.68 25.11 -29.81
N SER A 237 -52.35 24.18 -30.49
CA SER A 237 -52.79 22.92 -29.90
C SER A 237 -52.69 21.78 -30.91
N SER A 238 -51.85 20.78 -30.62
CA SER A 238 -51.73 19.57 -31.43
C SER A 238 -50.93 18.50 -30.71
N GLU A 239 -51.35 17.23 -30.82
CA GLU A 239 -50.61 16.05 -30.31
C GLU A 239 -49.54 15.52 -31.28
N THR A 240 -49.49 16.03 -32.52
CA THR A 240 -48.62 15.51 -33.59
C THR A 240 -47.74 16.57 -34.23
N ALA A 241 -48.07 17.86 -34.06
CA ALA A 241 -47.34 18.95 -34.67
C ALA A 241 -46.25 19.53 -33.76
N THR A 242 -45.21 20.09 -34.40
CA THR A 242 -44.12 20.80 -33.72
C THR A 242 -44.38 22.31 -33.69
N PHE A 243 -43.90 22.97 -32.64
CA PHE A 243 -43.98 24.42 -32.44
C PHE A 243 -42.58 25.02 -32.31
N THR A 244 -42.27 26.01 -33.14
CA THR A 244 -41.03 26.77 -33.09
C THR A 244 -41.34 28.27 -33.07
N LEU A 245 -40.84 28.97 -32.05
CA LEU A 245 -40.88 30.42 -31.97
C LEU A 245 -39.49 30.94 -31.61
N THR A 246 -38.87 31.65 -32.56
CA THR A 246 -37.48 32.13 -32.41
C THR A 246 -37.30 33.57 -32.85
N SER A 247 -36.40 34.29 -32.17
CA SER A 247 -35.96 35.64 -32.54
C SER A 247 -37.10 36.65 -32.77
N SER A 248 -38.27 36.43 -32.18
CA SER A 248 -39.49 37.20 -32.43
C SER A 248 -39.76 38.21 -31.32
N ILE A 249 -40.36 39.35 -31.66
CA ILE A 249 -40.59 40.48 -30.76
C ILE A 249 -42.09 40.66 -30.53
N PHE A 250 -42.53 40.73 -29.28
CA PHE A 250 -43.90 41.06 -28.89
C PHE A 250 -43.87 42.36 -28.09
N ASN A 251 -44.54 43.40 -28.57
CA ASN A 251 -44.31 44.75 -28.06
C ASN A 251 -45.63 45.51 -27.83
N ARG A 252 -45.72 46.15 -26.65
CA ARG A 252 -46.78 47.09 -26.24
C ARG A 252 -48.20 46.53 -26.41
N ALA A 253 -48.66 45.77 -25.43
CA ALA A 253 -50.01 45.24 -25.44
C ALA A 253 -50.66 45.21 -24.07
N LYS A 254 -51.99 45.15 -24.04
CA LYS A 254 -52.76 44.86 -22.83
C LYS A 254 -53.63 43.64 -23.05
N ILE A 255 -53.43 42.55 -22.32
CA ILE A 255 -54.08 41.25 -22.56
C ILE A 255 -55.18 40.96 -21.52
N SER A 256 -56.28 40.32 -21.94
CA SER A 256 -57.30 39.73 -21.02
C SER A 256 -57.41 38.21 -21.06
N SER A 257 -56.70 37.57 -21.98
CA SER A 257 -56.44 36.14 -22.03
C SER A 257 -54.93 35.89 -22.00
N GLU A 258 -54.50 34.63 -22.04
CA GLU A 258 -53.10 34.29 -22.20
C GLU A 258 -52.47 35.00 -23.42
N GLY A 259 -51.17 35.30 -23.37
CA GLY A 259 -50.46 35.92 -24.50
C GLY A 259 -50.08 34.89 -25.58
N VAL A 260 -49.36 33.85 -25.20
CA VAL A 260 -48.99 32.71 -26.05
C VAL A 260 -49.37 31.43 -25.33
N THR A 261 -50.20 30.59 -25.96
CA THR A 261 -50.64 29.31 -25.41
C THR A 261 -50.18 28.17 -26.31
N VAL A 262 -49.49 27.18 -25.74
CA VAL A 262 -49.02 25.99 -26.46
C VAL A 262 -49.47 24.73 -25.70
N LYS A 263 -50.21 23.85 -26.38
CA LYS A 263 -50.82 22.66 -25.79
C LYS A 263 -50.51 21.38 -26.58
N ASN A 264 -50.18 20.31 -25.86
CA ASN A 264 -50.02 18.92 -26.34
C ASN A 264 -48.89 18.64 -27.35
N THR A 265 -48.03 19.62 -27.66
CA THR A 265 -47.03 19.48 -28.74
C THR A 265 -46.00 18.38 -28.47
N VAL A 266 -45.60 17.66 -29.53
CA VAL A 266 -44.53 16.64 -29.50
C VAL A 266 -43.13 17.21 -29.80
N GLY A 267 -43.05 18.50 -30.12
CA GLY A 267 -41.77 19.18 -30.29
C GLY A 267 -41.85 20.68 -30.12
N PHE A 268 -40.95 21.23 -29.31
CA PHE A 268 -41.03 22.62 -28.86
C PHE A 268 -39.66 23.30 -28.91
N THR A 269 -39.59 24.42 -29.62
CA THR A 269 -38.42 25.31 -29.63
C THR A 269 -38.87 26.73 -29.29
N PHE A 270 -38.33 27.31 -28.22
CA PHE A 270 -38.64 28.67 -27.78
C PHE A 270 -37.35 29.38 -27.36
N SER A 271 -36.78 30.17 -28.28
CA SER A 271 -35.48 30.79 -28.04
C SER A 271 -35.31 32.19 -28.62
N THR A 272 -34.51 33.02 -27.96
CA THR A 272 -34.13 34.38 -28.43
C THR A 272 -35.30 35.34 -28.67
N ASN A 273 -36.47 35.09 -28.08
CA ASN A 273 -37.64 35.96 -28.24
C ASN A 273 -37.62 37.12 -27.25
N THR A 274 -38.27 38.22 -27.60
CA THR A 274 -38.28 39.46 -26.80
C THR A 274 -39.71 39.94 -26.58
N PHE A 275 -40.18 39.96 -25.34
CA PHE A 275 -41.49 40.47 -24.91
C PHE A 275 -41.29 41.79 -24.15
N ILE A 276 -41.92 42.89 -24.60
CA ILE A 276 -41.69 44.23 -24.05
C ILE A 276 -43.02 44.97 -23.81
N ASP A 277 -43.16 45.58 -22.63
CA ASP A 277 -44.27 46.48 -22.27
C ASP A 277 -45.67 45.84 -22.43
N ILE A 278 -45.84 44.57 -22.05
CA ILE A 278 -47.13 43.86 -22.10
C ILE A 278 -47.76 43.85 -20.70
N SER A 279 -49.02 44.25 -20.55
CA SER A 279 -49.73 44.30 -19.25
C SER A 279 -50.98 43.42 -19.25
N GLY A 280 -51.36 42.86 -18.10
CA GLY A 280 -52.65 42.20 -17.89
C GLY A 280 -53.78 43.20 -17.66
N SER A 281 -55.01 42.75 -17.87
CA SER A 281 -56.23 43.55 -17.71
C SER A 281 -56.90 43.32 -16.35
N ALA A 282 -56.87 42.08 -15.89
CA ALA A 282 -57.45 41.57 -14.66
C ALA A 282 -56.39 40.90 -13.77
N GLY A 283 -55.20 40.61 -14.31
CA GLY A 283 -54.11 39.92 -13.63
C GLY A 283 -54.44 38.46 -13.33
N THR A 284 -55.21 37.83 -14.19
CA THR A 284 -55.48 36.38 -14.19
C THR A 284 -54.85 35.70 -15.40
N GLU A 285 -54.21 36.48 -16.27
CA GLU A 285 -53.69 36.05 -17.57
C GLU A 285 -52.22 35.67 -17.47
N ASN A 286 -51.81 34.56 -18.09
CA ASN A 286 -50.40 34.21 -18.19
C ASN A 286 -49.82 34.75 -19.51
N LEU A 287 -48.61 35.32 -19.49
CA LEU A 287 -48.02 35.81 -20.74
C LEU A 287 -47.68 34.65 -21.68
N VAL A 288 -46.98 33.63 -21.18
CA VAL A 288 -46.70 32.38 -21.92
C VAL A 288 -47.21 31.20 -21.10
N HIS A 289 -48.03 30.34 -21.71
CA HIS A 289 -48.65 29.18 -21.08
C HIS A 289 -48.33 27.91 -21.88
N LEU A 290 -47.58 26.99 -21.26
CA LEU A 290 -47.20 25.70 -21.84
C LEU A 290 -47.92 24.54 -21.11
N ILE A 291 -48.70 23.74 -21.84
CA ILE A 291 -49.54 22.67 -21.30
C ILE A 291 -49.21 21.35 -22.00
N ASP A 292 -48.81 20.31 -21.24
CA ASP A 292 -48.57 18.96 -21.77
C ASP A 292 -47.61 18.91 -22.98
N VAL A 293 -46.67 19.84 -23.03
CA VAL A 293 -45.58 19.90 -24.03
C VAL A 293 -44.65 18.70 -23.82
N LYS A 294 -44.12 18.12 -24.89
CA LYS A 294 -43.18 16.98 -24.86
C LYS A 294 -41.96 17.24 -25.75
N PRO A 295 -40.76 16.74 -25.40
CA PRO A 295 -39.57 16.87 -26.24
C PRO A 295 -39.58 15.92 -27.44
N VAL A 296 -38.87 16.28 -28.52
CA VAL A 296 -38.68 15.44 -29.73
C VAL A 296 -37.46 14.53 -29.55
N GLY A 297 -37.61 13.25 -29.90
CA GLY A 297 -36.49 12.30 -30.04
C GLY A 297 -36.17 11.49 -28.78
N THR A 298 -35.00 10.83 -28.75
CA THR A 298 -34.54 10.04 -27.60
C THR A 298 -34.13 10.88 -26.39
N TYR A 299 -33.95 12.18 -26.59
CA TYR A 299 -33.54 13.11 -25.55
C TYR A 299 -34.76 13.62 -24.80
N ARG A 300 -34.82 13.27 -23.52
CA ARG A 300 -35.88 13.63 -22.59
C ARG A 300 -35.81 15.11 -22.14
N LEU A 301 -35.35 16.05 -23.00
CA LEU A 301 -34.97 17.42 -22.61
C LEU A 301 -35.79 18.50 -23.36
N LEU A 302 -36.46 19.38 -22.62
CA LEU A 302 -37.17 20.58 -23.08
C LEU A 302 -36.34 21.82 -22.72
N THR A 303 -36.06 22.74 -23.67
CA THR A 303 -35.19 23.91 -23.40
C THR A 303 -35.88 25.23 -23.76
N ILE A 304 -35.83 26.20 -22.84
CA ILE A 304 -36.25 27.60 -23.03
C ILE A 304 -35.00 28.48 -22.93
N LEU A 305 -34.57 29.07 -24.04
CA LEU A 305 -33.21 29.60 -24.20
C LEU A 305 -33.16 31.08 -24.59
N GLU A 306 -32.43 31.91 -23.85
CA GLU A 306 -32.05 33.28 -24.26
C GLU A 306 -33.23 34.24 -24.57
N ASN A 307 -34.40 34.05 -23.96
CA ASN A 307 -35.54 34.96 -24.14
C ASN A 307 -35.45 36.17 -23.20
N GLU A 308 -36.00 37.31 -23.61
CA GLU A 308 -36.06 38.54 -22.83
C GLU A 308 -37.51 38.96 -22.57
N PHE A 309 -37.85 39.18 -21.30
CA PHE A 309 -39.14 39.66 -20.81
C PHE A 309 -38.91 40.97 -20.08
N ILE A 310 -39.37 42.09 -20.65
CA ILE A 310 -39.05 43.44 -20.18
C ILE A 310 -40.34 44.22 -19.90
N ASN A 311 -40.45 44.80 -18.71
CA ASN A 311 -41.58 45.61 -18.25
C ASN A 311 -42.95 44.91 -18.35
N ILE A 312 -42.98 43.58 -18.19
CA ILE A 312 -44.23 42.83 -18.21
C ILE A 312 -45.08 43.27 -16.99
N GLY A 313 -46.38 43.43 -17.15
CA GLY A 313 -47.30 43.79 -16.08
C GLY A 313 -47.20 45.20 -15.48
N LYS A 314 -46.25 46.05 -15.90
CA LYS A 314 -46.02 47.37 -15.25
C LYS A 314 -47.23 48.31 -15.20
N LYS A 315 -48.19 48.18 -16.13
CA LYS A 315 -49.41 49.01 -16.19
C LYS A 315 -50.69 48.21 -15.88
N GLY A 316 -50.53 47.02 -15.31
CA GLY A 316 -51.59 46.09 -14.94
C GLY A 316 -50.97 44.71 -14.84
N ASP A 317 -50.95 44.13 -13.64
CA ASP A 317 -50.25 42.88 -13.35
C ASP A 317 -50.72 41.76 -14.28
N VAL A 318 -49.82 40.86 -14.67
CA VAL A 318 -50.19 39.54 -15.22
C VAL A 318 -50.34 38.54 -14.07
N ASN A 319 -50.83 37.33 -14.32
CA ASN A 319 -50.82 36.27 -13.32
C ASN A 319 -49.41 35.66 -13.18
N ASP A 320 -48.85 35.15 -14.29
CA ASP A 320 -47.50 34.58 -14.38
C ASP A 320 -46.85 34.97 -15.73
N VAL A 321 -45.53 35.23 -15.75
CA VAL A 321 -44.81 35.54 -17.00
C VAL A 321 -44.64 34.29 -17.85
N LEU A 322 -44.11 33.22 -17.28
CA LEU A 322 -44.04 31.89 -17.90
C LEU A 322 -44.72 30.89 -16.98
N PHE A 323 -45.79 30.25 -17.46
CA PHE A 323 -46.56 29.25 -16.73
C PHE A 323 -46.49 27.90 -17.45
N ILE A 324 -46.10 26.85 -16.73
CA ILE A 324 -45.92 25.52 -17.30
C ILE A 324 -46.64 24.48 -16.43
N GLU A 325 -47.52 23.69 -17.04
CA GLU A 325 -48.27 22.63 -16.38
C GLU A 325 -48.32 21.31 -17.17
N GLN A 326 -48.51 20.20 -16.45
CA GLN A 326 -48.72 18.87 -17.02
C GLN A 326 -49.95 18.23 -16.37
N THR A 327 -50.97 17.91 -17.18
CA THR A 327 -52.30 17.52 -16.69
C THR A 327 -52.50 16.00 -16.58
N GLY A 328 -51.53 15.20 -17.06
CA GLY A 328 -51.58 13.74 -17.03
C GLY A 328 -51.35 13.12 -15.63
N GLN A 329 -52.13 12.08 -15.27
CA GLN A 329 -51.87 11.27 -14.07
C GLN A 329 -50.57 10.47 -14.22
N GLN A 330 -49.47 10.93 -13.62
CA GLN A 330 -48.30 10.08 -13.41
C GLN A 330 -48.49 9.17 -12.19
N ARG A 331 -47.98 7.94 -12.30
CA ARG A 331 -47.97 7.01 -11.17
C ARG A 331 -47.09 7.62 -10.07
N PRO A 332 -47.57 7.69 -8.82
CA PRO A 332 -46.69 8.04 -7.71
C PRO A 332 -45.52 7.04 -7.73
N TYR A 333 -44.28 7.53 -7.63
CA TYR A 333 -43.02 6.76 -7.62
C TYR A 333 -42.36 6.38 -8.97
N ALA A 334 -42.77 6.93 -10.12
CA ALA A 334 -41.96 6.83 -11.34
C ALA A 334 -40.90 7.94 -11.38
N THR A 335 -39.66 7.64 -11.82
CA THR A 335 -38.66 8.64 -12.20
C THR A 335 -39.23 9.57 -13.27
N ASN A 336 -38.95 10.87 -13.18
CA ASN A 336 -39.41 11.86 -14.15
C ASN A 336 -39.05 11.42 -15.58
N ASP A 337 -39.99 11.54 -16.49
CA ASP A 337 -39.78 11.12 -17.87
C ASP A 337 -39.05 12.18 -18.69
N TYR A 338 -38.99 13.42 -18.20
CA TYR A 338 -38.46 14.58 -18.91
C TYR A 338 -37.72 15.56 -17.99
N THR A 339 -36.88 16.41 -18.58
CA THR A 339 -36.13 17.50 -17.93
C THR A 339 -36.46 18.81 -18.66
N LEU A 340 -36.80 19.86 -17.92
CA LEU A 340 -36.95 21.23 -18.41
C LEU A 340 -35.70 22.04 -18.05
N ASN A 341 -35.08 22.66 -19.04
CA ASN A 341 -33.92 23.52 -18.91
C ASN A 341 -34.29 24.97 -19.24
N LEU A 342 -34.32 25.84 -18.23
CA LEU A 342 -34.47 27.28 -18.38
C LEU A 342 -33.08 27.91 -18.40
N ASN A 343 -32.61 28.36 -19.57
CA ASN A 343 -31.22 28.78 -19.76
C ASN A 343 -31.10 30.21 -20.34
N ALA A 344 -30.29 31.05 -19.71
CA ALA A 344 -29.87 32.36 -20.22
C ALA A 344 -31.01 33.36 -20.52
N ASN A 345 -32.18 33.21 -19.91
CA ASN A 345 -33.32 34.12 -20.09
C ASN A 345 -33.20 35.36 -19.17
N LYS A 346 -33.84 36.47 -19.55
CA LYS A 346 -33.87 37.72 -18.79
C LYS A 346 -35.30 38.13 -18.47
N PHE A 347 -35.58 38.40 -17.20
CA PHE A 347 -36.85 38.89 -16.67
C PHE A 347 -36.58 40.21 -15.96
N ILE A 348 -36.99 41.32 -16.57
CA ILE A 348 -36.58 42.68 -16.18
C ILE A 348 -37.83 43.53 -15.98
N GLY A 349 -38.12 43.96 -14.76
CA GLY A 349 -39.22 44.87 -14.47
C GLY A 349 -40.60 44.22 -14.53
N SER A 350 -40.72 42.91 -14.32
CA SER A 350 -42.00 42.19 -14.46
C SER A 350 -42.90 42.34 -13.23
N VAL A 351 -44.18 42.64 -13.40
CA VAL A 351 -45.18 42.73 -12.33
C VAL A 351 -46.22 41.61 -12.52
N ALA A 352 -46.22 40.63 -11.63
CA ALA A 352 -47.07 39.45 -11.72
C ALA A 352 -47.70 39.10 -10.37
N LYS A 353 -48.94 38.59 -10.35
CA LYS A 353 -49.60 38.24 -9.08
C LYS A 353 -48.94 37.06 -8.37
N ARG A 354 -48.47 36.06 -9.13
CA ARG A 354 -47.87 34.81 -8.63
C ARG A 354 -46.36 34.77 -8.88
N SER A 355 -45.91 34.59 -10.13
CA SER A 355 -44.48 34.54 -10.49
C SER A 355 -44.07 35.57 -11.55
N GLY A 356 -43.06 36.38 -11.20
CA GLY A 356 -42.46 37.37 -12.11
C GLY A 356 -41.53 36.77 -13.17
N GLY A 357 -41.26 35.46 -13.07
CA GLY A 357 -40.39 34.72 -13.96
C GLY A 357 -41.04 33.43 -14.45
N LEU A 358 -40.87 32.35 -13.69
CA LEU A 358 -41.43 31.02 -13.99
C LEU A 358 -42.38 30.56 -12.88
N ASP A 359 -43.57 30.10 -13.22
CA ASP A 359 -44.40 29.25 -12.36
C ASP A 359 -44.53 27.85 -12.98
N PHE A 360 -44.18 26.84 -12.18
CA PHE A 360 -44.01 25.47 -12.59
C PHE A 360 -44.88 24.53 -11.77
N ILE A 361 -45.90 23.92 -12.40
CA ILE A 361 -46.85 23.02 -11.75
C ILE A 361 -46.83 21.65 -12.43
N THR A 362 -45.95 20.74 -11.99
CA THR A 362 -45.95 19.36 -12.53
C THR A 362 -45.23 18.37 -11.60
N ASN A 363 -45.60 17.09 -11.72
CA ASN A 363 -44.97 15.95 -11.07
C ASN A 363 -44.05 15.15 -12.03
N GLY A 364 -43.87 15.56 -13.29
CA GLY A 364 -43.25 14.74 -14.34
C GLY A 364 -41.98 15.27 -15.00
N TYR A 365 -41.44 16.39 -14.51
CA TYR A 365 -40.24 17.02 -15.03
C TYR A 365 -39.20 17.26 -13.92
N ASP A 366 -37.93 17.01 -14.22
CA ASP A 366 -36.81 17.65 -13.51
C ASP A 366 -36.67 19.09 -14.03
N LEU A 367 -36.39 20.06 -13.17
CA LEU A 367 -36.19 21.46 -13.59
C LEU A 367 -34.75 21.87 -13.32
N ILE A 368 -34.06 22.28 -14.38
CA ILE A 368 -32.71 22.84 -14.40
C ILE A 368 -32.79 24.33 -14.76
N VAL A 369 -32.21 25.19 -13.94
CA VAL A 369 -32.21 26.65 -14.14
C VAL A 369 -30.76 27.15 -14.24
N TYR A 370 -30.37 27.72 -15.38
CA TYR A 370 -28.98 28.13 -15.64
C TYR A 370 -28.87 29.54 -16.24
N ARG A 371 -27.94 30.38 -15.76
CA ARG A 371 -27.59 31.71 -16.33
C ARG A 371 -28.75 32.72 -16.51
N ASN A 372 -29.86 32.58 -15.78
CA ASN A 372 -30.99 33.50 -15.92
C ASN A 372 -30.78 34.79 -15.11
N ILE A 373 -31.30 35.90 -15.65
CA ILE A 373 -31.30 37.22 -15.00
C ILE A 373 -32.73 37.55 -14.56
N PHE A 374 -32.94 37.78 -13.27
CA PHE A 374 -34.17 38.37 -12.73
C PHE A 374 -33.81 39.74 -12.16
N PHE A 375 -34.53 40.79 -12.53
CA PHE A 375 -34.24 42.17 -12.14
C PHE A 375 -35.53 42.99 -12.00
N ASP A 376 -35.72 43.72 -10.91
CA ASP A 376 -36.88 44.62 -10.68
C ASP A 376 -38.28 43.96 -10.83
N ASN A 377 -38.43 42.68 -10.47
CA ASN A 377 -39.71 41.96 -10.55
C ASN A 377 -40.57 42.17 -9.29
N ALA A 378 -41.87 42.48 -9.42
CA ALA A 378 -42.80 42.78 -8.32
C ALA A 378 -44.11 41.96 -8.38
N GLY A 379 -44.83 41.78 -7.25
CA GLY A 379 -46.03 40.96 -7.20
C GLY A 379 -46.67 40.71 -5.82
N THR A 380 -47.91 40.20 -5.78
CA THR A 380 -48.63 39.89 -4.52
C THR A 380 -48.16 38.61 -3.82
N GLN A 381 -47.65 37.62 -4.56
CA GLN A 381 -46.99 36.40 -4.06
C GLN A 381 -45.50 36.32 -4.42
N ALA A 382 -44.92 37.44 -4.89
CA ALA A 382 -43.63 37.58 -5.59
C ALA A 382 -42.57 36.51 -5.25
N SER A 383 -42.41 35.56 -6.17
CA SER A 383 -41.16 34.83 -6.39
C SER A 383 -40.74 34.98 -7.84
N ASP A 384 -39.43 34.99 -8.10
CA ASP A 384 -38.86 34.91 -9.45
C ASP A 384 -39.11 33.52 -10.06
N ILE A 385 -39.11 32.48 -9.20
CA ILE A 385 -39.48 31.11 -9.56
C ILE A 385 -40.43 30.56 -8.51
N LEU A 386 -41.61 30.14 -8.95
CA LEU A 386 -42.62 29.45 -8.16
C LEU A 386 -42.72 28.00 -8.65
N VAL A 387 -42.72 27.04 -7.73
CA VAL A 387 -42.92 25.63 -8.06
C VAL A 387 -44.04 25.06 -7.18
N THR A 388 -45.20 24.74 -7.74
CA THR A 388 -46.43 24.47 -6.95
C THR A 388 -46.87 22.99 -6.98
N GLY A 389 -46.03 22.07 -7.48
CA GLY A 389 -46.35 20.62 -7.61
C GLY A 389 -46.49 19.85 -6.28
N THR A 390 -47.15 18.68 -6.32
CA THR A 390 -47.41 17.85 -5.11
C THR A 390 -46.28 16.88 -4.77
N ASN A 391 -45.43 16.50 -5.73
CA ASN A 391 -44.23 15.67 -5.54
C ASN A 391 -43.08 16.22 -6.39
N LEU A 392 -42.05 16.80 -5.77
CA LEU A 392 -40.82 17.23 -6.44
C LEU A 392 -39.70 16.23 -6.18
N ASN A 393 -39.24 15.54 -7.22
CA ASN A 393 -38.14 14.58 -7.11
C ASN A 393 -36.76 15.25 -7.31
N THR A 394 -36.61 16.20 -8.25
CA THR A 394 -35.33 16.92 -8.49
C THR A 394 -35.56 18.35 -9.01
N PHE A 395 -34.99 19.35 -8.33
CA PHE A 395 -34.90 20.75 -8.78
C PHE A 395 -33.44 21.18 -8.67
N GLU A 396 -32.78 21.39 -9.80
CA GLU A 396 -31.38 21.79 -9.90
C GLU A 396 -31.30 23.23 -10.43
N TYR A 397 -30.40 24.03 -9.86
CA TYR A 397 -30.24 25.41 -10.30
C TYR A 397 -28.81 25.89 -10.10
N GLN A 398 -28.37 26.72 -11.04
CA GLN A 398 -27.15 27.49 -10.99
C GLN A 398 -27.43 28.89 -11.55
N PHE A 399 -27.33 29.89 -10.68
CA PHE A 399 -27.57 31.28 -11.02
C PHE A 399 -26.23 32.01 -11.16
N ASP A 400 -25.84 32.33 -12.39
CA ASP A 400 -24.66 33.16 -12.67
C ASP A 400 -25.11 34.61 -12.93
N GLY A 401 -24.59 35.59 -12.17
CA GLY A 401 -24.74 37.03 -12.48
C GLY A 401 -26.10 37.67 -12.16
N THR A 402 -26.94 37.04 -11.34
CA THR A 402 -28.33 37.44 -11.08
C THR A 402 -28.46 38.55 -10.03
N ARG A 403 -29.38 39.52 -10.22
CA ARG A 403 -29.67 40.63 -9.28
C ARG A 403 -31.18 40.83 -9.09
N SER A 404 -31.83 40.03 -8.24
CA SER A 404 -33.26 40.22 -7.94
C SER A 404 -33.48 41.45 -7.05
N THR A 405 -34.47 42.26 -7.38
CA THR A 405 -35.01 43.43 -6.66
C THR A 405 -36.49 43.52 -7.07
N PRO A 406 -37.47 44.00 -6.26
CA PRO A 406 -37.36 44.68 -4.97
C PRO A 406 -37.89 43.89 -3.75
N ALA A 407 -38.05 42.56 -3.79
CA ALA A 407 -38.44 41.80 -2.59
C ALA A 407 -37.24 41.37 -1.71
N PHE A 408 -36.11 41.01 -2.32
CA PHE A 408 -34.86 40.65 -1.63
C PHE A 408 -33.65 41.13 -2.46
N PRO A 409 -33.02 42.27 -2.13
CA PRO A 409 -32.00 42.91 -2.98
C PRO A 409 -30.73 42.07 -3.24
N ASP A 410 -30.55 40.97 -2.48
CA ASP A 410 -29.29 40.22 -2.45
C ASP A 410 -29.41 38.79 -3.03
N ARG A 411 -30.61 38.35 -3.48
CA ARG A 411 -30.87 36.96 -3.89
C ARG A 411 -32.15 36.76 -4.71
N VAL A 412 -32.16 35.77 -5.58
CA VAL A 412 -33.34 35.32 -6.35
C VAL A 412 -34.42 34.79 -5.41
N SER A 413 -35.69 35.18 -5.62
CA SER A 413 -36.79 34.66 -4.82
C SER A 413 -37.31 33.35 -5.41
N VAL A 414 -37.17 32.23 -4.68
CA VAL A 414 -37.64 30.91 -5.11
C VAL A 414 -38.56 30.31 -4.05
N LYS A 415 -39.74 29.88 -4.48
CA LYS A 415 -40.75 29.23 -3.63
C LYS A 415 -41.08 27.83 -4.16
N VAL A 416 -41.14 26.87 -3.25
CA VAL A 416 -41.55 25.49 -3.51
C VAL A 416 -42.76 25.17 -2.62
N GLY A 417 -43.94 25.04 -3.24
CA GLY A 417 -45.21 25.09 -2.55
C GLY A 417 -45.36 26.41 -1.79
N ASP A 418 -45.73 26.31 -0.51
CA ASP A 418 -45.78 27.47 0.40
C ASP A 418 -44.41 27.81 1.03
N GLN A 419 -43.38 26.98 0.79
CA GLN A 419 -42.06 27.15 1.42
C GLN A 419 -41.18 28.09 0.58
N ASP A 420 -40.78 29.21 1.18
CA ASP A 420 -39.69 30.03 0.67
C ASP A 420 -38.35 29.27 0.82
N VAL A 421 -37.60 29.10 -0.27
CA VAL A 421 -36.26 28.49 -0.29
C VAL A 421 -35.20 29.47 -0.81
N SER A 422 -35.56 30.75 -1.01
CA SER A 422 -34.68 31.80 -1.51
C SER A 422 -33.40 31.97 -0.68
N TYR A 423 -33.45 31.65 0.62
CA TYR A 423 -32.27 31.70 1.51
C TYR A 423 -31.26 30.57 1.29
N ALA A 424 -31.66 29.47 0.66
CA ALA A 424 -30.76 28.37 0.32
C ALA A 424 -29.89 28.72 -0.90
N ILE A 425 -30.31 29.68 -1.71
CA ILE A 425 -29.71 30.04 -3.01
C ILE A 425 -28.81 31.26 -2.81
N VAL A 426 -27.57 31.07 -2.37
CA VAL A 426 -26.66 32.21 -2.25
C VAL A 426 -25.23 31.85 -2.68
N ASN A 427 -24.73 32.70 -3.59
CA ASN A 427 -23.37 33.00 -4.04
C ASN A 427 -22.61 32.07 -5.00
N SER A 428 -22.11 32.65 -6.10
CA SER A 428 -21.15 32.05 -7.04
C SER A 428 -19.70 32.12 -6.56
N ASP A 429 -19.46 32.87 -5.49
CA ASP A 429 -18.14 33.09 -4.92
C ASP A 429 -17.57 31.78 -4.35
N VAL A 430 -16.27 31.58 -4.57
CA VAL A 430 -15.52 30.43 -4.07
C VAL A 430 -14.51 30.84 -3.00
N GLU A 431 -14.37 32.13 -2.72
CA GLU A 431 -13.43 32.68 -1.74
C GLU A 431 -14.17 33.53 -0.69
N PHE A 432 -13.97 33.17 0.57
CA PHE A 432 -14.63 33.76 1.72
C PHE A 432 -13.60 34.13 2.79
N THR A 433 -13.75 35.27 3.45
CA THR A 433 -12.85 35.70 4.54
C THR A 433 -13.57 35.65 5.89
N VAL A 434 -12.95 35.04 6.91
CA VAL A 434 -13.50 34.96 8.28
C VAL A 434 -12.67 35.83 9.23
N LEU A 435 -13.35 36.70 9.98
CA LEU A 435 -12.75 37.72 10.85
C LEU A 435 -12.56 37.23 12.30
N GLY A 436 -11.41 37.51 12.92
CA GLY A 436 -11.06 37.00 14.26
C GLY A 436 -11.67 37.71 15.49
N ARG A 437 -12.65 38.63 15.35
CA ARG A 437 -13.37 39.28 16.49
C ARG A 437 -14.75 39.81 16.08
N ALA A 438 -15.72 39.72 17.01
CA ALA A 438 -17.06 40.33 16.91
C ALA A 438 -17.07 41.88 16.86
N ASP A 439 -15.97 42.54 17.24
CA ASP A 439 -15.89 44.01 17.39
C ASP A 439 -15.08 44.71 16.30
N SER A 440 -14.75 44.03 15.19
CA SER A 440 -13.96 44.64 14.12
C SER A 440 -14.87 45.53 13.24
N PRO A 441 -14.57 46.82 13.02
CA PRO A 441 -15.37 47.72 12.18
C PRO A 441 -15.30 47.39 10.67
N LEU A 442 -14.67 46.25 10.31
CA LEU A 442 -14.43 45.74 8.96
C LEU A 442 -15.61 44.96 8.35
N HIS A 443 -16.85 45.23 8.78
CA HIS A 443 -18.06 44.68 8.15
C HIS A 443 -18.37 45.29 6.75
N SER A 444 -17.42 45.97 6.11
CA SER A 444 -17.64 46.74 4.89
C SER A 444 -17.25 46.03 3.58
N ALA A 445 -16.67 44.82 3.62
CA ALA A 445 -16.34 44.03 2.43
C ALA A 445 -17.40 42.95 2.15
N SER A 446 -17.78 42.78 0.88
CA SER A 446 -18.91 41.93 0.46
C SER A 446 -18.81 40.44 0.82
N ASN A 447 -17.60 39.94 1.16
CA ASN A 447 -17.31 38.51 1.40
C ASN A 447 -16.65 38.23 2.77
N SER A 448 -16.88 39.09 3.77
CA SER A 448 -16.35 38.92 5.13
C SER A 448 -17.41 38.39 6.11
N TYR A 449 -17.07 37.34 6.86
CA TYR A 449 -17.96 36.62 7.78
C TYR A 449 -17.37 36.52 9.19
N LEU A 450 -18.21 36.28 10.19
CA LEU A 450 -17.76 36.15 11.58
C LEU A 450 -17.41 34.71 11.96
N THR A 451 -17.88 33.73 11.18
CA THR A 451 -17.67 32.31 11.47
C THR A 451 -17.44 31.50 10.19
N ILE A 452 -16.69 30.39 10.29
CA ILE A 452 -16.56 29.42 9.19
C ILE A 452 -17.93 28.86 8.79
N GLY A 453 -18.81 28.63 9.76
CA GLY A 453 -20.16 28.14 9.50
C GLY A 453 -21.05 29.10 8.72
N GLU A 454 -20.93 30.41 8.99
CA GLU A 454 -21.59 31.45 8.20
C GLU A 454 -21.06 31.49 6.77
N ALA A 455 -19.74 31.40 6.59
CA ALA A 455 -19.12 31.34 5.26
C ALA A 455 -19.58 30.11 4.48
N LEU A 456 -19.55 28.90 5.09
CA LEU A 456 -20.04 27.68 4.45
C LEU A 456 -21.55 27.67 4.21
N TYR A 457 -22.35 28.32 5.06
CA TYR A 457 -23.77 28.53 4.78
C TYR A 457 -23.95 29.34 3.51
N LYS A 458 -23.17 30.41 3.40
CA LYS A 458 -23.24 31.36 2.29
C LYS A 458 -22.58 30.85 1.02
N ALA A 459 -21.78 29.80 1.10
CA ALA A 459 -21.27 29.05 -0.03
C ALA A 459 -22.21 27.91 -0.48
N LYS A 460 -23.40 27.75 0.11
CA LYS A 460 -24.31 26.65 -0.25
C LYS A 460 -24.92 26.85 -1.64
N LEU A 461 -24.69 25.80 -2.46
CA LEU A 461 -25.38 25.40 -3.69
C LEU A 461 -24.86 26.03 -4.99
N GLY A 462 -24.18 25.22 -5.80
CA GLY A 462 -24.04 25.49 -7.25
C GLY A 462 -22.74 25.07 -7.92
N LYS A 463 -21.68 24.73 -7.17
CA LYS A 463 -20.39 24.34 -7.74
C LYS A 463 -19.89 23.03 -7.13
N LEU A 464 -20.32 21.92 -7.72
CA LEU A 464 -19.88 20.58 -7.30
C LEU A 464 -18.37 20.37 -7.52
N ASP A 465 -17.79 21.07 -8.51
CA ASP A 465 -16.40 20.86 -8.93
C ASP A 465 -15.40 21.90 -8.40
N ASP A 466 -15.82 23.10 -8.00
CA ASP A 466 -14.90 24.16 -7.54
C ASP A 466 -14.58 24.02 -6.03
N GLU A 467 -13.34 24.33 -5.64
CA GLU A 467 -12.90 24.36 -4.24
C GLU A 467 -13.36 25.66 -3.57
N ILE A 468 -14.15 25.56 -2.49
CA ILE A 468 -14.53 26.69 -1.64
C ILE A 468 -13.40 26.97 -0.65
N VAL A 469 -12.73 28.11 -0.79
CA VAL A 469 -11.62 28.56 0.03
C VAL A 469 -12.11 29.54 1.11
N ILE A 470 -11.87 29.20 2.36
CA ILE A 470 -12.18 30.01 3.54
C ILE A 470 -10.87 30.48 4.16
N GLN A 471 -10.58 31.77 4.00
CA GLN A 471 -9.41 32.44 4.54
C GLN A 471 -9.69 32.96 5.95
N LEU A 472 -9.03 32.41 6.96
CA LEU A 472 -9.10 32.93 8.32
C LEU A 472 -8.07 34.05 8.51
N ILE A 473 -8.55 35.24 8.89
CA ILE A 473 -7.71 36.37 9.28
C ILE A 473 -7.04 36.07 10.63
N PRO A 474 -5.80 36.55 10.89
CA PRO A 474 -5.11 36.32 12.15
C PRO A 474 -5.93 36.75 13.36
N GLY A 475 -6.02 35.89 14.37
CA GLY A 475 -6.82 36.14 15.57
C GLY A 475 -7.35 34.86 16.20
N LYS A 476 -8.14 35.02 17.27
CA LYS A 476 -8.80 33.92 17.99
C LYS A 476 -10.25 33.80 17.55
N HIS A 477 -10.57 32.70 16.87
CA HIS A 477 -11.90 32.37 16.41
C HIS A 477 -12.57 31.45 17.43
N THR A 478 -13.53 32.00 18.18
CA THR A 478 -14.17 31.33 19.33
C THR A 478 -15.58 30.83 19.03
N ARG A 479 -16.11 31.06 17.83
CA ARG A 479 -17.49 30.75 17.44
C ARG A 479 -17.61 30.28 15.98
N ASP A 480 -16.80 29.33 15.54
CA ASP A 480 -16.77 28.94 14.12
C ASP A 480 -17.93 28.06 13.62
N GLY A 481 -18.89 27.72 14.49
CA GLY A 481 -20.11 26.99 14.11
C GLY A 481 -21.08 27.83 13.27
N TRP A 482 -22.15 27.18 12.78
CA TRP A 482 -23.20 27.85 11.99
C TRP A 482 -24.06 28.79 12.82
N THR A 483 -24.48 28.31 13.99
CA THR A 483 -25.22 29.04 15.02
C THR A 483 -24.72 28.57 16.38
N THR A 484 -25.05 29.29 17.46
CA THR A 484 -24.68 28.91 18.84
C THR A 484 -25.18 27.53 19.28
N ASP A 485 -26.17 26.97 18.57
CA ASP A 485 -26.80 25.67 18.80
C ASP A 485 -26.45 24.61 17.74
N ARG A 486 -25.78 24.98 16.63
CA ARG A 486 -25.29 24.05 15.59
C ARG A 486 -23.80 24.21 15.38
N THR A 487 -23.06 23.43 16.16
CA THR A 487 -21.60 23.44 16.26
C THR A 487 -20.90 22.48 15.28
N GLU A 488 -21.65 21.79 14.43
CA GLU A 488 -21.14 20.84 13.44
C GLU A 488 -21.24 21.41 12.02
N LEU A 489 -20.14 21.41 11.27
CA LEU A 489 -20.10 21.79 9.86
C LEU A 489 -20.01 20.53 8.98
N ASN A 490 -21.00 20.36 8.11
CA ASN A 490 -21.13 19.18 7.25
C ASN A 490 -20.68 19.51 5.81
N ILE A 491 -19.72 18.74 5.29
CA ILE A 491 -19.14 18.83 3.93
C ILE A 491 -19.44 17.51 3.18
N GLY A 492 -19.77 17.57 1.90
CA GLY A 492 -20.08 16.40 1.07
C GLY A 492 -21.46 15.75 1.32
N ARG A 493 -22.18 16.18 2.36
CA ARG A 493 -23.52 15.67 2.70
C ARG A 493 -24.60 16.23 1.78
N THR A 494 -25.59 15.41 1.44
CA THR A 494 -26.84 15.83 0.76
C THR A 494 -27.98 15.91 1.78
N THR A 495 -28.68 17.04 1.85
CA THR A 495 -29.83 17.23 2.76
C THR A 495 -31.13 17.19 1.97
N THR A 496 -32.00 16.21 2.22
CA THR A 496 -33.34 16.16 1.64
C THR A 496 -34.31 16.95 2.52
N LEU A 497 -34.95 17.99 1.96
CA LEU A 497 -36.02 18.73 2.63
C LEU A 497 -37.32 17.92 2.65
N ARG A 498 -38.30 18.32 3.48
CA ARG A 498 -39.61 17.66 3.62
C ARG A 498 -40.39 17.52 2.29
N SER A 499 -40.05 18.31 1.28
CA SER A 499 -40.65 18.33 -0.06
C SER A 499 -39.94 17.46 -1.10
N GLY A 500 -38.91 16.68 -0.72
CA GLY A 500 -38.11 15.87 -1.67
C GLY A 500 -36.93 16.61 -2.28
N VAL A 501 -36.82 17.93 -2.08
CA VAL A 501 -35.72 18.76 -2.58
C VAL A 501 -34.39 18.34 -1.95
N ILE A 502 -33.39 18.02 -2.79
CA ILE A 502 -32.03 17.68 -2.35
C ILE A 502 -31.16 18.94 -2.37
N ILE A 503 -30.62 19.32 -1.22
CA ILE A 503 -29.62 20.37 -1.06
C ILE A 503 -28.24 19.72 -1.01
N TYR A 504 -27.37 20.06 -1.95
CA TYR A 504 -25.96 19.69 -1.93
C TYR A 504 -25.17 20.66 -1.03
N ASN A 505 -24.59 20.16 0.07
CA ASN A 505 -23.58 20.94 0.79
C ASN A 505 -22.28 21.02 -0.06
N PRO A 506 -21.38 21.99 0.22
CA PRO A 506 -20.06 22.09 -0.41
C PRO A 506 -19.36 20.73 -0.53
N GLN A 507 -18.84 20.41 -1.71
CA GLN A 507 -18.13 19.15 -1.97
C GLN A 507 -16.63 19.27 -1.76
N LYS A 508 -16.00 20.40 -2.13
CA LYS A 508 -14.57 20.64 -1.94
C LYS A 508 -14.37 21.90 -1.11
N VAL A 509 -13.74 21.79 0.06
CA VAL A 509 -13.55 22.92 0.97
C VAL A 509 -12.10 23.01 1.42
N ALA A 510 -11.52 24.20 1.33
CA ALA A 510 -10.23 24.54 1.93
C ALA A 510 -10.43 25.57 3.06
N ILE A 511 -9.88 25.31 4.24
CA ILE A 511 -9.83 26.26 5.34
C ILE A 511 -8.36 26.61 5.57
N VAL A 512 -8.01 27.86 5.31
CA VAL A 512 -6.62 28.30 5.23
C VAL A 512 -6.37 29.53 6.11
N GLY A 513 -5.28 29.54 6.87
CA GLY A 513 -4.86 30.71 7.61
C GLY A 513 -4.05 31.69 6.75
N ALA A 514 -4.19 32.99 7.02
CA ALA A 514 -3.41 34.03 6.35
C ALA A 514 -1.96 34.07 6.88
N ASP A 515 -1.16 35.07 6.46
CA ASP A 515 0.29 35.19 6.79
C ASP A 515 0.65 34.90 8.25
N THR A 516 -0.22 35.24 9.21
CA THR A 516 -0.09 34.84 10.62
C THR A 516 -1.14 33.80 10.97
N ARG A 517 -0.69 32.67 11.56
CA ARG A 517 -1.54 31.53 11.93
C ARG A 517 -2.72 31.94 12.83
N PRO A 518 -3.97 31.78 12.37
CA PRO A 518 -5.17 32.01 13.19
C PRO A 518 -5.45 30.81 14.10
N THR A 519 -6.06 31.08 15.25
CA THR A 519 -6.37 30.08 16.27
C THR A 519 -7.87 29.81 16.32
N ILE A 520 -8.30 28.58 16.03
CA ILE A 520 -9.63 28.06 16.31
C ILE A 520 -9.65 27.58 17.78
N GLU A 521 -10.39 28.28 18.63
CA GLU A 521 -10.49 27.99 20.06
C GLU A 521 -11.85 27.33 20.39
N ARG A 522 -11.79 26.05 20.81
CA ARG A 522 -12.96 25.21 21.14
C ARG A 522 -13.21 25.21 22.65
N ASN A 523 -14.46 25.24 23.07
CA ASN A 523 -14.82 25.16 24.50
C ASN A 523 -16.25 24.63 24.68
N ASN A 524 -16.72 24.49 25.92
CA ASN A 524 -18.06 23.97 26.21
C ASN A 524 -19.22 24.79 25.61
N THR A 525 -18.97 26.04 25.19
CA THR A 525 -19.96 26.89 24.50
C THR A 525 -19.78 26.91 22.98
N SER A 526 -18.63 26.47 22.48
CA SER A 526 -18.26 26.46 21.06
C SER A 526 -17.65 25.10 20.75
N THR A 527 -18.51 24.11 20.50
CA THR A 527 -18.09 22.72 20.34
C THR A 527 -17.66 22.35 18.92
N PHE A 528 -17.11 23.34 18.19
CA PHE A 528 -16.85 23.29 16.75
C PHE A 528 -16.27 21.95 16.28
N ALA A 529 -16.86 21.36 15.24
CA ALA A 529 -16.43 20.11 14.64
C ALA A 529 -16.69 20.09 13.13
N LEU A 530 -15.78 19.47 12.38
CA LEU A 530 -15.87 19.26 10.93
C LEU A 530 -16.31 17.82 10.66
N TYR A 531 -17.39 17.66 9.90
CA TYR A 531 -17.92 16.38 9.44
C TYR A 531 -17.88 16.35 7.92
N VAL A 532 -17.12 15.43 7.34
CA VAL A 532 -17.00 15.26 5.89
C VAL A 532 -17.56 13.89 5.52
N GLU A 533 -18.43 13.81 4.52
CA GLU A 533 -19.07 12.55 4.11
C GLU A 533 -19.07 12.38 2.59
N LYS A 534 -19.18 11.12 2.13
CA LYS A 534 -19.38 10.74 0.72
C LYS A 534 -18.23 11.20 -0.19
N GLU A 535 -18.50 12.08 -1.16
CA GLU A 535 -17.54 12.62 -2.14
C GLU A 535 -16.86 13.89 -1.63
N GLY A 536 -17.07 14.25 -0.35
CA GLY A 536 -16.49 15.44 0.25
C GLY A 536 -14.96 15.41 0.28
N GLN A 537 -14.34 16.54 -0.06
CA GLN A 537 -12.90 16.78 0.00
C GLN A 537 -12.63 17.95 0.94
N LEU A 538 -11.60 17.81 1.80
CA LEU A 538 -11.25 18.82 2.79
C LEU A 538 -9.74 19.07 2.78
N ARG A 539 -9.38 20.36 2.76
CA ARG A 539 -8.01 20.83 2.95
C ARG A 539 -7.92 21.79 4.14
N LEU A 540 -7.04 21.52 5.09
CA LEU A 540 -6.73 22.40 6.22
C LEU A 540 -5.28 22.84 6.10
N ASN A 541 -5.01 24.15 6.17
CA ASN A 541 -3.63 24.66 6.07
C ASN A 541 -3.34 25.92 6.91
N ASN A 542 -2.17 25.95 7.55
CA ASN A 542 -1.68 27.08 8.34
C ASN A 542 -2.68 27.53 9.42
N LEU A 543 -3.12 26.61 10.27
CA LEU A 543 -4.11 26.85 11.34
C LEU A 543 -3.55 26.42 12.69
N GLN A 544 -4.03 27.04 13.77
CA GLN A 544 -3.86 26.52 15.12
C GLN A 544 -5.23 26.12 15.68
N VAL A 545 -5.31 24.98 16.37
CA VAL A 545 -6.52 24.46 17.02
C VAL A 545 -6.19 24.20 18.48
N THR A 546 -6.99 24.78 19.39
CA THR A 546 -6.83 24.65 20.85
C THR A 546 -8.17 24.47 21.54
N THR A 547 -8.15 23.97 22.77
CA THR A 547 -9.33 23.94 23.64
C THR A 547 -9.17 24.83 24.87
N SER A 548 -10.26 25.39 25.38
CA SER A 548 -10.32 26.06 26.70
C SER A 548 -11.43 25.46 27.58
N GLY A 549 -11.06 24.98 28.78
CA GLY A 549 -11.95 24.29 29.72
C GLY A 549 -11.43 22.90 30.13
N ILE A 550 -12.16 22.19 31.00
CA ILE A 550 -11.81 20.84 31.47
C ILE A 550 -12.63 19.82 30.67
N GLN A 551 -11.93 18.94 29.95
CA GLN A 551 -12.41 17.75 29.25
C GLN A 551 -13.60 17.94 28.29
N PHE A 552 -13.29 18.07 27.01
CA PHE A 552 -14.22 18.37 25.94
C PHE A 552 -14.69 17.10 25.18
N GLY A 553 -15.98 16.99 24.87
CA GLY A 553 -16.59 15.73 24.41
C GLY A 553 -16.58 15.44 22.91
N SER A 554 -16.35 16.44 22.03
CA SER A 554 -16.52 16.25 20.58
C SER A 554 -15.20 16.17 19.81
N ILE A 555 -15.21 15.37 18.75
CA ILE A 555 -14.11 15.25 17.79
C ILE A 555 -13.91 16.56 17.02
N PHE A 556 -12.67 16.92 16.65
CA PHE A 556 -12.43 18.09 15.81
C PHE A 556 -12.75 17.81 14.34
N LEU A 557 -12.23 16.70 13.81
CA LEU A 557 -12.44 16.29 12.42
C LEU A 557 -12.91 14.84 12.36
N ASN A 558 -14.12 14.63 11.85
CA ASN A 558 -14.65 13.32 11.48
C ASN A 558 -14.79 13.25 9.95
N PHE A 559 -13.84 12.59 9.30
CA PHE A 559 -13.73 12.51 7.86
C PHE A 559 -14.17 11.13 7.36
N ASN A 560 -15.22 11.10 6.53
CA ASN A 560 -15.72 9.96 5.78
C ASN A 560 -15.96 10.34 4.31
N GLY A 561 -15.07 11.19 3.77
CA GLY A 561 -15.09 11.74 2.41
C GLY A 561 -14.13 11.03 1.45
N GLU A 562 -13.77 11.69 0.35
CA GLU A 562 -12.91 11.12 -0.72
C GLU A 562 -11.43 11.47 -0.56
N ILE A 563 -11.09 12.76 -0.38
CA ILE A 563 -9.72 13.29 -0.28
C ILE A 563 -9.58 14.19 0.96
N LEU A 564 -8.61 13.89 1.82
CA LEU A 564 -8.25 14.72 2.98
C LEU A 564 -6.80 15.21 2.85
N THR A 565 -6.59 16.51 3.07
CA THR A 565 -5.26 17.10 3.24
C THR A 565 -5.23 17.96 4.51
N VAL A 566 -4.35 17.64 5.45
CA VAL A 566 -4.05 18.47 6.63
C VAL A 566 -2.57 18.79 6.57
N ASP A 567 -2.21 20.04 6.30
CA ASP A 567 -0.82 20.44 6.12
C ASP A 567 -0.48 21.69 6.95
N ASP A 568 0.61 21.67 7.69
CA ASP A 568 1.04 22.82 8.51
C ASP A 568 -0.02 23.30 9.52
N VAL A 569 -0.62 22.36 10.27
CA VAL A 569 -1.63 22.65 11.30
C VAL A 569 -1.09 22.34 12.70
N GLU A 570 -1.28 23.25 13.64
CA GLU A 570 -0.91 23.12 15.05
C GLU A 570 -2.12 22.74 15.92
N PHE A 571 -2.12 21.54 16.48
CA PHE A 571 -3.06 21.12 17.52
C PHE A 571 -2.39 21.25 18.89
N VAL A 572 -2.76 22.27 19.66
CA VAL A 572 -2.07 22.64 20.90
C VAL A 572 -3.05 22.60 22.08
N SER A 573 -2.66 21.94 23.17
CA SER A 573 -3.43 21.91 24.43
C SER A 573 -4.92 21.55 24.25
N SER A 574 -5.22 20.57 23.37
CA SER A 574 -6.57 20.05 23.19
C SER A 574 -6.86 18.96 24.22
N ASP A 575 -7.87 19.16 25.08
CA ASP A 575 -8.32 18.18 26.08
C ASP A 575 -9.66 17.55 25.66
N ILE A 576 -9.62 16.37 25.05
CA ILE A 576 -10.77 15.72 24.41
C ILE A 576 -10.98 14.30 24.99
N SER A 577 -12.22 13.90 25.28
CA SER A 577 -12.55 12.54 25.77
C SER A 577 -12.68 11.47 24.67
N SER A 578 -12.48 11.87 23.41
CA SER A 578 -12.62 11.07 22.18
C SER A 578 -11.35 11.20 21.32
N ASN A 579 -11.42 10.83 20.05
CA ASN A 579 -10.35 11.09 19.08
C ASN A 579 -10.32 12.58 18.70
N LEU A 580 -9.14 13.13 18.39
CA LEU A 580 -9.02 14.48 17.84
C LEU A 580 -9.35 14.51 16.35
N ILE A 581 -8.74 13.62 15.56
CA ILE A 581 -9.01 13.39 14.14
C ILE A 581 -9.41 11.93 13.93
N GLN A 582 -10.50 11.70 13.20
CA GLN A 582 -10.94 10.39 12.75
C GLN A 582 -11.15 10.44 11.24
N VAL A 583 -10.58 9.47 10.53
CA VAL A 583 -10.60 9.37 9.08
C VAL A 583 -11.02 7.97 8.68
N SER A 584 -12.04 7.83 7.85
CA SER A 584 -12.51 6.56 7.30
C SER A 584 -12.99 6.75 5.85
N GLY A 585 -13.17 5.67 5.09
CA GLY A 585 -13.89 5.74 3.82
C GLY A 585 -13.23 6.56 2.71
N PHE A 586 -11.94 6.91 2.83
CA PHE A 586 -11.19 7.76 1.91
C PHE A 586 -10.55 6.99 0.75
N SER A 587 -10.22 7.72 -0.32
CA SER A 587 -9.32 7.26 -1.38
C SER A 587 -7.89 7.72 -1.11
N GLU A 588 -7.71 8.97 -0.67
CA GLU A 588 -6.42 9.53 -0.24
C GLU A 588 -6.60 10.38 1.01
N ALA A 589 -5.74 10.17 2.00
CA ALA A 589 -5.67 10.99 3.20
C ALA A 589 -4.20 11.31 3.50
N THR A 590 -3.88 12.60 3.52
CA THR A 590 -2.53 13.12 3.75
C THR A 590 -2.53 14.05 4.95
N ILE A 591 -1.72 13.74 5.95
CA ILE A 591 -1.51 14.58 7.14
C ILE A 591 -0.01 14.87 7.22
N THR A 592 0.38 16.12 6.94
CA THR A 592 1.78 16.51 6.80
C THR A 592 2.14 17.76 7.58
N ASN A 593 3.43 17.86 7.95
CA ASN A 593 4.04 19.06 8.54
C ASN A 593 3.27 19.66 9.73
N SER A 594 2.45 18.84 10.41
CA SER A 594 1.55 19.30 11.47
C SER A 594 2.14 19.01 12.85
N VAL A 595 1.78 19.82 13.83
CA VAL A 595 2.32 19.75 15.19
C VAL A 595 1.20 19.45 16.17
N PHE A 596 1.36 18.43 17.01
CA PHE A 596 0.44 18.01 18.05
C PHE A 596 1.12 18.14 19.40
N THR A 597 0.91 19.25 20.10
CA THR A 597 1.59 19.57 21.37
C THR A 597 0.64 19.56 22.57
N ASN A 598 1.00 18.81 23.62
CA ASN A 598 0.31 18.79 24.92
C ASN A 598 -1.20 18.45 24.85
N ASN A 599 -1.59 17.51 23.99
CA ASN A 599 -2.98 17.09 23.81
C ASN A 599 -3.36 15.90 24.71
N ILE A 600 -4.60 15.88 25.23
CA ILE A 600 -5.27 14.72 25.86
C ILE A 600 -6.35 14.23 24.90
N ALA A 601 -6.30 12.95 24.54
CA ALA A 601 -7.28 12.33 23.64
C ALA A 601 -7.31 10.80 23.84
N GLN A 602 -8.34 10.12 23.31
CA GLN A 602 -8.25 8.68 23.11
C GLN A 602 -7.14 8.35 22.10
N ARG A 603 -7.19 9.03 20.95
CA ARG A 603 -6.23 8.99 19.85
C ARG A 603 -6.10 10.38 19.26
N LEU A 604 -4.90 10.80 18.86
CA LEU A 604 -4.77 12.08 18.14
C LEU A 604 -5.27 11.91 16.70
N ILE A 605 -4.89 10.81 16.06
CA ILE A 605 -5.35 10.42 14.74
C ILE A 605 -5.81 8.97 14.78
N GLN A 606 -7.05 8.71 14.37
CA GLN A 606 -7.55 7.38 14.03
C GLN A 606 -7.86 7.32 12.54
N ALA A 607 -7.20 6.43 11.80
CA ALA A 607 -7.50 6.17 10.40
C ALA A 607 -8.04 4.74 10.23
N THR A 608 -9.14 4.55 9.50
CA THR A 608 -9.68 3.25 9.13
C THR A 608 -9.71 3.13 7.61
N VAL A 609 -8.87 2.26 7.07
CA VAL A 609 -8.79 1.92 5.65
C VAL A 609 -9.90 0.92 5.32
N THR A 610 -10.95 1.39 4.64
CA THR A 610 -12.13 0.59 4.26
C THR A 610 -12.31 0.43 2.75
N ARG A 611 -11.43 1.01 1.93
CA ARG A 611 -11.46 0.90 0.46
C ARG A 611 -10.16 0.25 -0.04
N PRO A 612 -10.23 -0.63 -1.06
CA PRO A 612 -9.03 -1.17 -1.69
C PRO A 612 -8.23 -0.05 -2.38
N ASN A 613 -6.91 -0.12 -2.31
CA ASN A 613 -5.96 0.86 -2.86
C ASN A 613 -6.07 2.27 -2.25
N ALA A 614 -6.75 2.44 -1.11
CA ALA A 614 -6.72 3.71 -0.41
C ALA A 614 -5.30 4.02 0.07
N LYS A 615 -4.92 5.29 -0.03
CA LYS A 615 -3.58 5.79 0.29
C LYS A 615 -3.64 6.66 1.54
N LEU A 616 -2.90 6.28 2.58
CA LEU A 616 -2.74 7.06 3.80
C LEU A 616 -1.28 7.48 3.94
N VAL A 617 -1.03 8.79 3.98
CA VAL A 617 0.31 9.36 4.19
C VAL A 617 0.28 10.22 5.45
N VAL A 618 1.07 9.85 6.45
CA VAL A 618 1.30 10.65 7.64
C VAL A 618 2.79 10.96 7.70
N SER A 619 3.19 12.20 7.38
CA SER A 619 4.62 12.50 7.23
C SER A 619 5.06 13.90 7.67
N GLY A 620 6.27 14.02 8.25
CA GLY A 620 6.81 15.31 8.68
C GLY A 620 6.10 15.92 9.90
N ASN A 621 5.26 15.15 10.61
CA ASN A 621 4.50 15.66 11.76
C ASN A 621 5.30 15.55 13.06
N THR A 622 5.02 16.43 14.02
CA THR A 622 5.59 16.36 15.38
C THR A 622 4.48 16.12 16.39
N PHE A 623 4.53 15.01 17.12
CA PHE A 623 3.66 14.67 18.24
C PHE A 623 4.47 14.81 19.52
N THR A 624 4.23 15.85 20.31
CA THR A 624 5.03 16.12 21.51
C THR A 624 4.19 16.42 22.75
N ASN A 625 4.74 16.10 23.92
CA ASN A 625 4.26 16.56 25.21
C ASN A 625 5.43 17.16 26.00
N ASP A 626 5.82 18.37 25.63
CA ASP A 626 7.06 19.04 26.07
C ASP A 626 7.18 19.21 27.59
N ALA A 627 6.06 19.12 28.32
CA ALA A 627 6.06 18.96 29.76
C ALA A 627 6.18 17.48 30.11
N PHE A 628 7.41 16.93 30.05
CA PHE A 628 7.80 15.53 30.34
C PHE A 628 7.06 14.89 31.55
N LEU A 629 6.72 15.69 32.58
CA LEU A 629 6.06 15.25 33.83
C LEU A 629 4.55 15.51 33.91
N SER A 630 3.94 16.10 32.90
CA SER A 630 2.56 16.54 32.95
C SER A 630 1.54 15.38 32.86
N SER A 631 0.34 15.58 33.42
CA SER A 631 -0.75 14.59 33.51
C SER A 631 -1.44 14.26 32.17
N TYR A 632 -0.92 14.77 31.05
CA TYR A 632 -1.55 14.64 29.74
C TYR A 632 -1.27 13.24 29.19
N THR A 633 -2.33 12.47 28.97
CA THR A 633 -2.26 11.06 28.55
C THR A 633 -3.07 10.83 27.29
N ILE A 634 -2.51 10.02 26.38
CA ILE A 634 -3.22 9.47 25.24
C ILE A 634 -3.68 8.06 25.63
N GLN A 635 -4.98 7.78 25.55
CA GLN A 635 -5.51 6.51 26.09
C GLN A 635 -5.03 5.29 25.28
N TYR A 636 -4.96 5.39 23.95
CA TYR A 636 -4.62 4.27 23.08
C TYR A 636 -3.27 4.48 22.37
N ALA A 637 -3.23 5.35 21.36
CA ALA A 637 -2.06 5.64 20.53
C ALA A 637 -2.17 7.07 19.97
N ALA A 638 -1.05 7.72 19.67
CA ALA A 638 -1.07 9.01 18.97
C ALA A 638 -1.63 8.84 17.57
N LEU A 639 -1.15 7.83 16.84
CA LEU A 639 -1.64 7.42 15.54
C LEU A 639 -2.12 5.96 15.61
N GLN A 640 -3.40 5.74 15.36
CA GLN A 640 -3.97 4.41 15.20
C GLN A 640 -4.45 4.22 13.76
N VAL A 641 -4.06 3.11 13.14
CA VAL A 641 -4.50 2.72 11.78
C VAL A 641 -5.16 1.34 11.82
N GLU A 642 -6.41 1.27 11.39
CA GLU A 642 -7.17 0.03 11.19
C GLU A 642 -7.24 -0.30 9.70
N LEU A 643 -6.82 -1.51 9.33
CA LEU A 643 -6.80 -2.02 7.97
C LEU A 643 -7.90 -3.07 7.78
N ARG A 644 -9.05 -2.65 7.25
CA ARG A 644 -10.14 -3.59 6.88
C ARG A 644 -10.02 -4.11 5.46
N GLU A 645 -9.29 -3.38 4.62
CA GLU A 645 -9.02 -3.70 3.22
C GLU A 645 -7.54 -3.44 2.90
N THR A 646 -7.04 -3.95 1.78
CA THR A 646 -5.66 -3.70 1.31
C THR A 646 -5.48 -2.25 0.87
N GLY A 647 -4.58 -1.51 1.52
CA GLY A 647 -4.27 -0.10 1.24
C GLY A 647 -2.81 0.26 1.48
N ASP A 648 -2.33 1.31 0.80
CA ASP A 648 -0.96 1.81 0.88
C ASP A 648 -0.84 2.78 2.06
N VAL A 649 -0.16 2.36 3.13
CA VAL A 649 -0.02 3.15 4.35
C VAL A 649 1.44 3.49 4.53
N LYS A 650 1.75 4.79 4.46
CA LYS A 650 3.08 5.32 4.69
C LYS A 650 3.09 6.27 5.88
N ILE A 651 3.86 5.93 6.90
CA ILE A 651 4.11 6.76 8.08
C ILE A 651 5.60 7.07 8.10
N SER A 652 6.01 8.28 7.72
CA SER A 652 7.44 8.61 7.62
C SER A 652 7.85 9.98 8.08
N ASP A 653 9.08 10.12 8.56
CA ASP A 653 9.67 11.43 8.88
C ASP A 653 8.90 12.18 10.00
N ASN A 654 8.14 11.46 10.84
CA ASN A 654 7.44 12.06 11.98
C ASN A 654 8.30 11.99 13.25
N THR A 655 8.09 12.92 14.18
CA THR A 655 8.71 12.93 15.51
C THR A 655 7.65 12.65 16.58
N PHE A 656 7.85 11.65 17.43
CA PHE A 656 7.01 11.28 18.56
C PHE A 656 7.80 11.45 19.85
N LYS A 657 7.53 12.49 20.61
CA LYS A 657 8.36 12.96 21.72
C LYS A 657 7.57 13.06 23.02
N TYR A 658 8.07 12.46 24.10
CA TYR A 658 7.52 12.56 25.46
C TYR A 658 6.05 12.13 25.62
N LEU A 659 5.53 11.27 24.73
CA LEU A 659 4.13 10.87 24.76
C LEU A 659 3.87 9.81 25.84
N LYS A 660 2.70 9.90 26.49
CA LYS A 660 2.20 8.93 27.48
C LYS A 660 1.03 8.15 26.88
N ALA A 661 1.31 7.06 26.14
CA ALA A 661 0.30 6.18 25.55
C ALA A 661 -0.08 5.07 26.54
N VAL A 662 -1.34 5.00 26.99
CA VAL A 662 -1.71 4.12 28.11
C VAL A 662 -1.81 2.65 27.72
N GLN A 663 -2.39 2.31 26.57
CA GLN A 663 -2.61 0.92 26.17
C GLN A 663 -1.58 0.34 25.20
N TYR A 664 -1.23 1.06 24.12
CA TYR A 664 -0.44 0.50 23.01
C TYR A 664 0.95 1.13 22.91
N GLY A 665 1.25 1.81 21.81
CA GLY A 665 2.40 2.69 21.66
C GLY A 665 2.01 3.96 20.90
N PRO A 666 2.93 4.90 20.66
CA PRO A 666 2.67 6.08 19.85
C PRO A 666 2.00 5.76 18.51
N ILE A 667 2.44 4.68 17.85
CA ILE A 667 1.81 4.14 16.65
C ILE A 667 1.20 2.77 16.96
N TYR A 668 -0.05 2.57 16.55
CA TYR A 668 -0.72 1.28 16.60
C TYR A 668 -1.36 0.96 15.23
N LEU A 669 -0.97 -0.14 14.61
CA LEU A 669 -1.61 -0.63 13.38
C LEU A 669 -2.21 -2.01 13.59
N TYR A 670 -3.41 -2.25 13.07
CA TYR A 670 -4.00 -3.58 13.09
C TYR A 670 -4.84 -3.92 11.86
N GLY A 671 -4.89 -5.21 11.52
CA GLY A 671 -5.53 -5.76 10.33
C GLY A 671 -4.53 -6.19 9.25
N ALA A 672 -5.00 -6.73 8.13
CA ALA A 672 -4.15 -7.35 7.12
C ALA A 672 -3.82 -6.39 5.96
N SER A 673 -2.53 -6.12 5.73
CA SER A 673 -2.05 -5.39 4.53
C SER A 673 -0.59 -5.77 4.20
N SER A 674 -0.23 -5.79 2.91
CA SER A 674 1.12 -6.07 2.41
C SER A 674 1.94 -4.82 2.08
N THR A 675 1.39 -3.62 2.29
CA THR A 675 1.94 -2.34 1.81
C THR A 675 2.10 -1.28 2.91
N VAL A 676 2.23 -1.72 4.16
CA VAL A 676 2.48 -0.81 5.29
C VAL A 676 3.96 -0.49 5.39
N LYS A 677 4.30 0.79 5.53
CA LYS A 677 5.66 1.28 5.80
C LYS A 677 5.67 2.30 6.94
N VAL A 678 6.52 2.06 7.92
CA VAL A 678 6.83 2.95 9.05
C VAL A 678 8.34 3.21 9.02
N GLU A 679 8.75 4.34 8.43
CA GLU A 679 10.15 4.59 8.06
C GLU A 679 10.64 5.99 8.47
N HIS A 680 11.90 6.14 8.88
CA HIS A 680 12.51 7.46 9.17
C HIS A 680 11.80 8.30 10.25
N ASN A 681 11.00 7.68 11.13
CA ASN A 681 10.37 8.39 12.25
C ASN A 681 11.32 8.46 13.45
N THR A 682 11.24 9.54 14.24
CA THR A 682 11.97 9.70 15.51
C THR A 682 11.03 9.45 16.68
N PHE A 683 11.40 8.59 17.63
CA PHE A 683 10.65 8.32 18.85
C PHE A 683 11.51 8.66 20.06
N GLU A 684 11.20 9.75 20.74
CA GLU A 684 11.97 10.28 21.87
C GLU A 684 11.18 10.12 23.17
N ASP A 685 11.66 9.30 24.11
CA ASP A 685 11.18 9.24 25.49
C ASP A 685 9.66 9.06 25.70
N ASN A 686 9.04 8.28 24.81
CA ASN A 686 7.66 7.83 24.99
C ASN A 686 7.57 6.79 26.12
N THR A 687 6.52 6.89 26.94
CA THR A 687 6.33 6.08 28.16
C THR A 687 4.93 5.44 28.24
N ARG A 688 4.80 4.40 29.06
CA ARG A 688 3.61 3.52 29.23
C ARG A 688 3.27 2.70 27.97
N GLY A 689 2.18 1.91 28.05
CA GLY A 689 1.71 1.07 26.96
C GLY A 689 2.47 -0.24 26.82
N VAL A 690 2.12 -1.04 25.81
CA VAL A 690 2.85 -2.28 25.47
C VAL A 690 4.10 -2.02 24.61
N ALA A 691 4.18 -0.86 23.94
CA ALA A 691 5.29 -0.51 23.05
C ALA A 691 5.69 0.97 23.17
N ARG A 692 6.99 1.28 23.10
CA ARG A 692 7.50 2.66 23.11
C ARG A 692 7.42 3.36 21.75
N ALA A 693 7.31 2.61 20.66
CA ALA A 693 7.22 3.17 19.31
C ALA A 693 6.01 2.63 18.54
N VAL A 694 6.06 1.35 18.12
CA VAL A 694 5.05 0.77 17.22
C VAL A 694 4.51 -0.54 17.79
N TYR A 695 3.19 -0.67 17.79
CA TYR A 695 2.49 -1.93 18.01
C TYR A 695 1.77 -2.35 16.72
N LEU A 696 2.03 -3.56 16.23
CA LEU A 696 1.38 -4.17 15.07
C LEU A 696 0.53 -5.36 15.52
N ASN A 697 -0.69 -5.52 14.99
CA ASN A 697 -1.58 -6.63 15.32
C ASN A 697 -2.34 -7.15 14.09
N GLY A 698 -2.13 -8.41 13.71
CA GLY A 698 -2.79 -9.05 12.57
C GLY A 698 -2.28 -8.59 11.20
N ILE A 699 -1.13 -7.90 11.15
CA ILE A 699 -0.48 -7.44 9.92
C ILE A 699 0.33 -8.62 9.37
N GLY A 700 -0.09 -9.19 8.24
CA GLY A 700 0.50 -10.40 7.65
C GLY A 700 2.03 -10.33 7.47
N LEU A 701 2.68 -11.49 7.58
CA LEU A 701 4.11 -11.75 7.76
C LEU A 701 5.04 -11.33 6.59
N GLY A 702 5.00 -10.07 6.16
CA GLY A 702 6.19 -9.46 5.54
C GLY A 702 7.37 -9.53 6.52
N ARG A 703 8.62 -9.35 6.04
CA ARG A 703 9.73 -9.19 6.99
C ARG A 703 9.44 -7.91 7.78
N ILE A 704 9.47 -7.98 9.11
CA ILE A 704 9.25 -6.80 9.97
C ILE A 704 10.22 -5.67 9.59
N GLU A 705 11.43 -6.02 9.14
CA GLU A 705 12.45 -5.13 8.57
C GLU A 705 12.01 -4.39 7.30
N ASP A 706 11.06 -4.91 6.52
CA ASP A 706 10.49 -4.25 5.34
C ASP A 706 9.36 -3.27 5.72
N ILE A 707 8.71 -3.51 6.87
CA ILE A 707 7.61 -2.71 7.40
C ILE A 707 8.16 -1.56 8.25
N ILE A 708 9.13 -1.86 9.11
CA ILE A 708 9.72 -0.93 10.07
C ILE A 708 11.22 -0.84 9.76
N TYR A 709 11.66 0.29 9.23
CA TYR A 709 13.08 0.48 8.90
C TYR A 709 13.55 1.92 9.10
N SER A 710 14.82 2.07 9.46
CA SER A 710 15.50 3.37 9.58
C SER A 710 14.81 4.38 10.50
N ASN A 711 14.07 3.92 11.52
CA ASN A 711 13.50 4.80 12.54
C ASN A 711 14.54 5.09 13.63
N ILE A 712 14.51 6.30 14.17
CA ILE A 712 15.41 6.77 15.24
C ILE A 712 14.66 6.64 16.57
N ILE A 713 15.29 6.02 17.58
CA ILE A 713 14.76 5.96 18.94
C ILE A 713 15.71 6.74 19.85
N ILE A 714 15.18 7.66 20.65
CA ILE A 714 15.92 8.47 21.62
C ILE A 714 15.33 8.21 23.01
N LYS A 715 16.18 8.02 24.01
CA LYS A 715 15.77 7.75 25.39
C LYS A 715 16.66 8.56 26.34
N ASP A 716 16.12 9.59 26.98
CA ASP A 716 16.87 10.49 27.87
C ASP A 716 16.71 10.10 29.35
N SER A 717 15.68 9.34 29.75
CA SER A 717 15.56 8.87 31.14
C SER A 717 14.83 7.54 31.35
N ASP A 718 15.43 6.68 32.18
CA ASP A 718 14.84 5.43 32.66
C ASP A 718 14.26 5.60 34.06
N THR A 719 12.93 5.59 34.17
CA THR A 719 12.25 5.55 35.49
C THR A 719 11.27 4.39 35.63
N GLY A 720 11.31 3.38 34.75
CA GLY A 720 10.31 2.30 34.70
C GLY A 720 10.84 0.92 34.27
N ALA A 721 9.98 -0.09 34.38
CA ALA A 721 10.25 -1.44 33.88
C ALA A 721 10.40 -1.45 32.35
N TYR A 722 11.19 -2.40 31.82
CA TYR A 722 11.37 -2.59 30.38
C TYR A 722 10.03 -2.62 29.64
N THR A 723 9.92 -1.77 28.62
CA THR A 723 8.82 -1.75 27.67
C THR A 723 9.42 -1.91 26.28
N ALA A 724 8.96 -2.90 25.52
CA ALA A 724 9.41 -3.15 24.15
C ALA A 724 9.26 -1.90 23.28
N VAL A 725 10.09 -1.73 22.25
CA VAL A 725 9.94 -0.61 21.30
C VAL A 725 8.98 -1.00 20.18
N TYR A 726 9.15 -2.22 19.65
CA TYR A 726 8.35 -2.78 18.59
C TYR A 726 7.68 -4.05 19.07
N VAL A 727 6.36 -4.08 19.06
CA VAL A 727 5.58 -5.27 19.40
C VAL A 727 4.76 -5.68 18.19
N VAL A 728 4.76 -6.96 17.84
CA VAL A 728 3.95 -7.53 16.76
C VAL A 728 3.18 -8.73 17.29
N ASP A 729 1.86 -8.71 17.17
CA ASP A 729 0.96 -9.77 17.65
C ASP A 729 1.13 -10.12 19.14
N GLY A 730 1.57 -9.13 19.93
CA GLY A 730 1.81 -9.28 21.37
C GLY A 730 3.22 -9.75 21.75
N GLU A 731 4.07 -10.06 20.77
CA GLU A 731 5.45 -10.46 20.98
C GLU A 731 6.41 -9.28 20.74
N ASP A 732 7.51 -9.24 21.51
CA ASP A 732 8.55 -8.21 21.37
C ASP A 732 9.47 -8.53 20.19
N TYR A 733 9.45 -7.67 19.16
CA TYR A 733 10.29 -7.77 17.97
C TYR A 733 11.37 -6.68 17.91
N SER A 734 11.62 -6.01 19.03
CA SER A 734 12.62 -4.95 19.09
C SER A 734 14.03 -5.42 18.70
N TYR A 735 14.29 -6.73 18.80
CA TYR A 735 15.56 -7.37 18.41
C TYR A 735 15.81 -7.46 16.89
N LEU A 736 14.77 -7.35 16.04
CA LEU A 736 14.92 -7.43 14.58
C LEU A 736 15.40 -6.12 13.97
N ILE A 737 15.35 -5.02 14.73
CA ILE A 737 15.68 -3.69 14.23
C ILE A 737 17.08 -3.34 14.73
N PRO A 738 18.11 -3.28 13.87
CA PRO A 738 19.52 -3.14 14.27
C PRO A 738 19.84 -1.88 15.07
N GLU A 739 18.94 -0.89 15.02
CA GLU A 739 19.01 0.34 15.82
C GLU A 739 18.65 0.11 17.31
N PHE A 740 17.90 -0.94 17.67
CA PHE A 740 17.46 -1.24 19.05
C PHE A 740 18.09 -2.52 19.62
N ILE A 741 19.38 -2.67 19.38
CA ILE A 741 20.11 -3.69 20.12
C ILE A 741 20.18 -3.21 21.58
N ASN A 742 19.79 -4.06 22.55
CA ASN A 742 20.11 -3.94 23.98
C ASN A 742 21.64 -3.68 24.16
N ARG A 743 22.13 -2.48 23.85
CA ARG A 743 23.54 -2.11 23.79
C ARG A 743 23.86 -1.36 25.06
N ARG A 744 24.36 -2.10 26.02
CA ARG A 744 24.87 -1.53 27.26
C ARG A 744 26.31 -1.16 27.07
N TYR A 745 26.67 0.07 27.42
CA TYR A 745 28.04 0.53 27.39
C TYR A 745 28.61 0.44 28.80
N VAL A 746 29.74 -0.25 28.95
CA VAL A 746 30.47 -0.30 30.21
C VAL A 746 31.69 0.60 30.06
N VAL A 747 31.75 1.65 30.87
CA VAL A 747 32.82 2.67 30.83
C VAL A 747 33.32 2.91 32.24
N LYS A 748 34.64 2.81 32.43
CA LYS A 748 35.30 3.30 33.65
C LYS A 748 35.67 4.76 33.44
N GLY A 749 34.89 5.70 33.99
CA GLY A 749 35.16 7.14 33.90
C GLY A 749 34.14 7.93 33.08
N THR A 750 34.58 9.02 32.45
CA THR A 750 33.72 9.93 31.69
C THR A 750 33.44 9.36 30.29
N THR A 751 32.17 9.36 29.87
CA THR A 751 31.78 8.94 28.52
C THR A 751 32.44 9.84 27.47
N PRO A 752 33.01 9.28 26.38
CA PRO A 752 33.62 10.09 25.33
C PRO A 752 32.62 11.08 24.69
N GLU A 753 33.08 12.28 24.33
CA GLU A 753 32.26 13.24 23.57
C GLU A 753 31.82 12.63 22.23
N GLY A 754 30.53 12.72 21.92
CA GLY A 754 29.95 12.18 20.68
C GLY A 754 29.50 10.72 20.74
N THR A 755 29.78 10.00 21.83
CA THR A 755 29.05 8.74 22.13
C THR A 755 27.66 9.11 22.63
N ILE A 756 26.59 8.68 21.94
CA ILE A 756 25.21 8.74 22.43
C ILE A 756 24.91 7.35 23.02
N PRO A 757 25.04 7.13 24.34
CA PRO A 757 24.87 5.81 24.91
C PRO A 757 23.52 5.71 25.62
N GLU A 758 22.66 4.80 25.16
CA GLU A 758 21.32 4.58 25.71
C GLU A 758 21.35 4.10 27.17
N GLU A 759 22.34 3.29 27.57
CA GLU A 759 22.58 2.91 28.97
C GLU A 759 24.10 2.75 29.24
N VAL A 760 24.69 3.66 30.03
CA VAL A 760 26.09 3.60 30.48
C VAL A 760 26.13 3.03 31.89
N PHE A 761 27.00 2.04 32.09
CA PHE A 761 27.24 1.41 33.37
C PHE A 761 28.70 1.58 33.78
N ALA A 762 28.91 1.76 35.09
CA ALA A 762 30.25 1.87 35.66
C ALA A 762 30.98 0.51 35.69
N SER A 763 30.25 -0.60 35.61
CA SER A 763 30.80 -1.95 35.65
C SER A 763 29.97 -2.94 34.85
N LEU A 764 30.60 -4.07 34.49
CA LEU A 764 29.93 -5.15 33.78
C LEU A 764 28.79 -5.79 34.62
N PRO A 765 28.94 -6.05 35.93
CA PRO A 765 27.83 -6.49 36.78
C PRO A 765 26.63 -5.53 36.80
N ASP A 766 26.87 -4.21 36.82
CA ASP A 766 25.79 -3.22 36.79
C ASP A 766 25.03 -3.29 35.46
N ALA A 767 25.75 -3.52 34.35
CA ALA A 767 25.15 -3.76 33.04
C ALA A 767 24.33 -5.06 32.96
N PHE A 768 24.32 -5.92 33.98
CA PHE A 768 23.40 -7.06 34.08
C PHE A 768 22.27 -6.84 35.10
N ASN A 769 22.33 -5.78 35.89
CA ASN A 769 21.34 -5.51 36.92
C ASN A 769 20.00 -5.10 36.28
N GLY A 770 18.89 -5.58 36.83
CA GLY A 770 17.53 -5.30 36.34
C GLY A 770 17.11 -5.98 35.02
N VAL A 771 17.98 -6.75 34.34
CA VAL A 771 17.59 -7.48 33.11
C VAL A 771 16.69 -8.67 33.46
N LEU A 772 15.48 -8.68 32.90
CA LEU A 772 14.53 -9.79 33.00
C LEU A 772 15.13 -11.04 32.35
N GLU A 773 15.17 -12.14 33.10
CA GLU A 773 15.89 -13.34 32.64
C GLU A 773 15.22 -14.01 31.45
N HIS A 774 13.90 -13.88 31.25
CA HIS A 774 13.15 -14.64 30.25
C HIS A 774 13.27 -14.18 28.78
N SER A 775 14.13 -13.21 28.45
CA SER A 775 14.23 -12.71 27.08
C SER A 775 14.96 -13.68 26.15
N THR A 776 14.36 -13.99 25.01
CA THR A 776 15.03 -14.70 23.90
C THR A 776 15.96 -13.79 23.10
N ALA A 777 15.82 -12.46 23.26
CA ALA A 777 16.67 -11.48 22.57
C ALA A 777 18.10 -11.53 23.10
N LYS A 778 19.06 -11.27 22.20
CA LYS A 778 20.49 -11.18 22.55
C LYS A 778 20.77 -9.83 23.21
N LEU A 779 21.41 -9.84 24.37
CA LEU A 779 21.92 -8.67 25.08
C LEU A 779 23.34 -8.39 24.59
N PHE A 780 23.62 -7.15 24.21
CA PHE A 780 24.91 -6.74 23.67
C PHE A 780 25.58 -5.76 24.63
N ILE A 781 26.79 -6.07 25.03
CA ILE A 781 27.55 -5.24 25.96
C ILE A 781 28.82 -4.79 25.25
N ARG A 782 29.01 -3.48 25.16
CA ARG A 782 30.22 -2.85 24.65
C ARG A 782 31.02 -2.33 25.82
N ILE A 783 32.14 -2.96 26.09
CA ILE A 783 33.09 -2.50 27.11
C ILE A 783 34.05 -1.55 26.41
N ILE A 784 34.03 -0.27 26.80
CA ILE A 784 34.95 0.72 26.25
C ILE A 784 36.29 0.60 26.96
N GLY A 785 37.38 0.53 26.19
CA GLY A 785 38.74 0.46 26.70
C GLY A 785 39.11 1.68 27.54
N GLY A 786 39.99 1.46 28.51
CA GLY A 786 40.56 2.51 29.36
C GLY A 786 41.87 2.03 29.98
N THR A 787 42.60 2.94 30.65
CA THR A 787 43.90 2.63 31.24
C THR A 787 43.86 1.63 32.41
N GLU A 788 42.68 1.36 32.97
CA GLU A 788 42.44 0.34 34.00
C GLU A 788 41.59 -0.83 33.48
N GLY A 789 41.87 -2.05 33.95
CA GLY A 789 41.04 -3.22 33.65
C GLY A 789 39.64 -3.13 34.26
N HIS A 790 38.62 -3.59 33.54
CA HIS A 790 37.24 -3.70 34.03
C HIS A 790 37.10 -4.92 34.94
N GLU A 791 36.44 -4.77 36.08
CA GLU A 791 36.20 -5.88 37.01
C GLU A 791 34.83 -6.51 36.75
N THR A 792 34.77 -7.85 36.78
CA THR A 792 33.50 -8.59 36.74
C THR A 792 33.48 -9.75 37.72
N SER A 793 32.32 -9.99 38.31
CA SER A 793 31.99 -11.20 39.07
C SER A 793 31.33 -12.25 38.16
N SER A 794 30.81 -13.35 38.72
CA SER A 794 30.11 -14.38 37.95
C SER A 794 28.89 -13.81 37.23
N ILE A 795 28.81 -14.04 35.92
CA ILE A 795 27.65 -13.70 35.09
C ILE A 795 26.80 -14.95 34.98
N ASN A 796 25.75 -15.02 35.81
CA ASN A 796 24.79 -16.11 35.81
C ASN A 796 23.43 -15.63 35.30
N LYS A 797 23.28 -15.64 33.97
CA LYS A 797 22.04 -15.26 33.28
C LYS A 797 21.60 -16.40 32.36
N PRO A 798 21.10 -17.51 32.94
CA PRO A 798 20.92 -18.78 32.22
C PRO A 798 19.84 -18.73 31.13
N LEU A 799 19.02 -17.68 31.10
CA LEU A 799 17.94 -17.54 30.15
C LEU A 799 18.20 -16.49 29.06
N LEU A 800 19.35 -15.82 29.05
CA LEU A 800 19.70 -14.78 28.07
C LEU A 800 20.68 -15.29 26.99
N ASN A 801 20.53 -14.76 25.78
CA ASN A 801 21.57 -14.79 24.76
C ASN A 801 22.48 -13.56 24.96
N LEU A 802 23.80 -13.72 24.92
CA LEU A 802 24.76 -12.66 25.28
C LEU A 802 25.80 -12.41 24.17
N GLU A 803 26.17 -11.15 23.99
CA GLU A 803 27.33 -10.72 23.21
C GLU A 803 28.10 -9.65 23.98
N ILE A 804 29.37 -9.89 24.29
CA ILE A 804 30.25 -8.93 24.97
C ILE A 804 31.42 -8.60 24.05
N VAL A 805 31.59 -7.32 23.76
CA VAL A 805 32.57 -6.80 22.80
C VAL A 805 33.43 -5.74 23.47
N GLY A 806 34.75 -5.91 23.41
CA GLY A 806 35.68 -4.82 23.71
C GLY A 806 35.77 -3.83 22.56
N VAL A 807 35.73 -2.54 22.88
CA VAL A 807 35.89 -1.43 21.94
C VAL A 807 37.12 -0.63 22.35
N ASP A 808 38.12 -0.60 21.49
CA ASP A 808 39.35 0.18 21.73
C ASP A 808 39.02 1.67 21.85
N HIS A 809 39.74 2.37 22.72
CA HIS A 809 39.57 3.79 22.99
C HIS A 809 40.93 4.46 23.18
N ILE A 810 41.01 5.73 22.83
CA ILE A 810 42.19 6.58 22.97
C ILE A 810 41.89 7.59 24.07
N GLU A 811 42.58 7.48 25.20
CA GLU A 811 42.47 8.45 26.29
C GLU A 811 43.51 9.57 26.12
N ASP A 812 43.07 10.82 26.28
CA ASP A 812 43.95 11.99 26.38
C ASP A 812 44.54 12.07 27.81
N LYS A 813 45.84 11.83 27.96
CA LYS A 813 46.52 12.08 29.25
C LYS A 813 46.93 13.55 29.37
N LEU A 814 46.43 14.22 30.41
CA LEU A 814 47.00 15.48 30.91
C LEU A 814 48.44 15.25 31.37
N ALA A 815 49.36 16.09 30.90
CA ALA A 815 50.79 16.02 31.22
C ALA A 815 51.04 16.07 32.74
N LYS A 816 51.90 15.18 33.25
CA LYS A 816 52.24 15.07 34.69
C LYS A 816 53.35 16.02 35.16
N GLY A 817 53.74 17.01 34.36
CA GLY A 817 54.71 18.03 34.76
C GLY A 817 54.99 19.05 33.66
N ASP A 818 55.45 20.24 34.06
CA ASP A 818 55.64 21.43 33.20
C ASP A 818 56.67 21.24 32.05
N ASP A 819 57.45 20.16 32.06
CA ASP A 819 58.53 19.89 31.11
C ASP A 819 58.25 18.76 30.09
N GLU A 820 57.06 18.12 30.10
CA GLU A 820 56.68 17.13 29.07
C GLU A 820 55.71 17.72 28.02
N PRO A 821 55.80 17.32 26.73
CA PRO A 821 54.91 17.82 25.68
C PRO A 821 53.43 17.62 26.04
N GLN A 822 52.60 18.64 25.78
CA GLN A 822 51.24 18.82 26.29
C GLN A 822 50.22 17.72 25.93
N PHE A 823 50.55 16.77 25.04
CA PHE A 823 49.66 15.68 24.66
C PHE A 823 50.47 14.38 24.46
N LYS A 824 50.28 13.40 25.34
CA LYS A 824 50.62 12.00 25.09
C LYS A 824 49.30 11.25 24.89
N TYR A 825 49.07 10.78 23.67
CA TYR A 825 48.00 9.83 23.37
C TYR A 825 48.46 8.43 23.80
N GLU A 826 47.64 7.72 24.57
CA GLU A 826 47.84 6.29 24.83
C GLU A 826 46.71 5.53 24.14
N GLU A 827 47.07 4.81 23.07
CA GLU A 827 46.16 3.90 22.39
C GLU A 827 46.06 2.63 23.23
N VAL A 828 44.90 2.40 23.86
CA VAL A 828 44.66 1.18 24.63
C VAL A 828 44.13 0.11 23.67
N LEU A 829 45.03 -0.72 23.16
CA LEU A 829 44.69 -1.86 22.30
C LEU A 829 44.28 -3.07 23.14
N GLY A 830 43.03 -3.52 22.98
CA GLY A 830 42.48 -4.71 23.64
C GLY A 830 41.96 -4.41 25.05
N VAL A 831 40.63 -4.42 25.20
CA VAL A 831 39.94 -4.10 26.45
C VAL A 831 40.21 -5.17 27.51
N GLN A 832 40.83 -4.78 28.62
CA GLN A 832 41.17 -5.66 29.74
C GLN A 832 39.95 -5.89 30.65
N LEU A 833 39.62 -7.16 30.91
CA LEU A 833 38.53 -7.63 31.77
C LEU A 833 39.07 -8.63 32.82
N ASN A 834 39.04 -8.24 34.08
CA ASN A 834 39.43 -9.05 35.22
C ASN A 834 38.19 -9.78 35.78
N ALA A 835 38.12 -11.09 35.57
CA ALA A 835 36.97 -11.92 35.92
C ALA A 835 37.23 -12.70 37.23
N SER A 836 36.54 -12.32 38.30
CA SER A 836 36.57 -13.00 39.60
C SER A 836 35.57 -14.16 39.73
N GLY A 837 34.77 -14.41 38.69
CA GLY A 837 33.76 -15.46 38.65
C GLY A 837 33.45 -15.95 37.23
N SER A 838 32.62 -16.98 37.11
CA SER A 838 32.35 -17.69 35.84
C SER A 838 31.28 -17.02 34.98
N PHE A 839 31.41 -17.15 33.65
CA PHE A 839 30.38 -16.88 32.66
C PHE A 839 29.53 -18.14 32.46
N VAL A 840 28.32 -18.15 32.99
CA VAL A 840 27.39 -19.29 32.87
C VAL A 840 26.44 -19.06 31.68
N VAL A 841 26.55 -19.92 30.66
CA VAL A 841 25.66 -19.91 29.49
C VAL A 841 24.59 -20.96 29.72
N GLY A 842 23.33 -20.55 29.87
CA GLY A 842 22.28 -21.51 30.19
C GLY A 842 21.80 -22.37 29.01
N GLN A 843 20.83 -23.23 29.29
CA GLN A 843 20.40 -24.28 28.37
C GLN A 843 19.82 -23.68 27.08
N TYR A 844 20.29 -24.12 25.91
CA TYR A 844 19.87 -23.58 24.60
C TYR A 844 20.00 -22.06 24.47
N ARG A 845 21.04 -21.48 25.06
CA ARG A 845 21.39 -20.05 24.95
C ARG A 845 22.76 -19.85 24.34
N SER A 846 23.09 -18.61 24.00
CA SER A 846 24.35 -18.26 23.35
C SER A 846 25.18 -17.26 24.14
N LEU A 847 26.51 -17.38 24.03
CA LEU A 847 27.47 -16.39 24.50
C LEU A 847 28.49 -16.11 23.40
N ASP A 848 28.62 -14.84 23.03
CA ASP A 848 29.64 -14.35 22.12
C ASP A 848 30.60 -13.41 22.87
N LEU A 849 31.91 -13.69 22.84
CA LEU A 849 32.97 -12.85 23.40
C LEU A 849 33.89 -12.36 22.27
N LYS A 850 34.10 -11.04 22.14
CA LYS A 850 34.86 -10.46 21.03
C LYS A 850 35.81 -9.34 21.48
N ASN A 851 37.05 -9.34 20.97
CA ASN A 851 38.04 -8.25 21.17
C ASN A 851 38.34 -7.94 22.65
N LEU A 852 38.60 -8.95 23.47
CA LEU A 852 38.80 -8.82 24.92
C LEU A 852 40.12 -9.45 25.37
N ASN A 853 40.73 -8.87 26.40
CA ASN A 853 41.80 -9.49 27.18
C ASN A 853 41.25 -9.89 28.55
N ILE A 854 40.97 -11.16 28.78
CA ILE A 854 40.31 -11.68 29.98
C ILE A 854 41.36 -12.27 30.91
N THR A 855 41.49 -11.72 32.12
CA THR A 855 42.31 -12.30 33.19
C THR A 855 41.40 -12.90 34.26
N TYR A 856 41.46 -14.22 34.45
CA TYR A 856 40.64 -14.89 35.46
C TYR A 856 41.31 -14.86 36.84
N THR A 857 40.64 -14.23 37.81
CA THR A 857 41.07 -14.06 39.21
C THR A 857 40.17 -14.81 40.19
N GLY A 858 39.22 -15.62 39.69
CA GLY A 858 38.23 -16.34 40.49
C GLY A 858 38.75 -17.58 41.24
N PRO A 859 37.85 -18.29 41.96
CA PRO A 859 38.21 -19.49 42.70
C PRO A 859 38.86 -20.56 41.81
N GLN A 860 39.90 -21.19 42.33
CA GLN A 860 40.70 -22.14 41.56
C GLN A 860 40.01 -23.48 41.25
N THR A 861 38.72 -23.66 41.56
CA THR A 861 37.96 -24.90 41.30
C THR A 861 37.00 -24.80 40.13
N ASP A 862 36.80 -23.59 39.61
CA ASP A 862 35.70 -23.29 38.69
C ASP A 862 36.22 -23.02 37.28
N PHE A 863 35.34 -23.20 36.28
CA PHE A 863 35.66 -22.86 34.90
C PHE A 863 35.38 -21.39 34.63
N LEU A 864 36.21 -20.72 33.81
CA LEU A 864 35.90 -19.35 33.37
C LEU A 864 34.56 -19.31 32.63
N ILE A 865 34.31 -20.24 31.72
CA ILE A 865 33.06 -20.36 30.96
C ILE A 865 32.43 -21.72 31.25
N ASP A 866 31.17 -21.72 31.69
CA ASP A 866 30.38 -22.94 31.93
C ASP A 866 29.12 -22.93 31.04
N ALA A 867 29.14 -23.74 29.98
CA ALA A 867 28.06 -23.80 29.00
C ALA A 867 27.16 -25.02 29.23
N LYS A 868 25.92 -24.77 29.66
CA LYS A 868 24.87 -25.76 29.91
C LYS A 868 24.37 -26.41 28.62
N GLU A 869 23.57 -27.47 28.75
CA GLU A 869 23.15 -28.30 27.60
C GLU A 869 22.57 -27.51 26.42
N GLY A 870 23.06 -27.75 25.21
CA GLY A 870 22.52 -27.15 23.98
C GLY A 870 22.93 -25.70 23.73
N ALA A 871 23.83 -25.15 24.53
CA ALA A 871 24.34 -23.80 24.38
C ALA A 871 25.28 -23.63 23.17
N VAL A 872 25.36 -22.38 22.69
CA VAL A 872 26.24 -21.95 21.59
C VAL A 872 27.28 -20.97 22.13
N LEU A 873 28.56 -21.27 21.94
CA LEU A 873 29.66 -20.43 22.41
C LEU A 873 30.51 -19.93 21.24
N THR A 874 30.69 -18.63 21.11
CA THR A 874 31.59 -18.02 20.12
C THR A 874 32.61 -17.11 20.80
N VAL A 875 33.90 -17.35 20.59
CA VAL A 875 34.98 -16.52 21.12
C VAL A 875 35.88 -16.08 19.98
N LYS A 876 36.08 -14.76 19.80
CA LYS A 876 36.83 -14.21 18.66
C LYS A 876 37.76 -13.06 19.06
N ASN A 877 39.03 -13.12 18.66
CA ASN A 877 40.03 -12.10 18.99
C ASN A 877 40.12 -11.88 20.51
N VAL A 878 40.31 -12.96 21.28
CA VAL A 878 40.34 -12.90 22.74
C VAL A 878 41.64 -13.51 23.28
N ILE A 879 42.25 -12.83 24.25
CA ILE A 879 43.33 -13.40 25.07
C ILE A 879 42.73 -13.79 26.41
N ILE A 880 42.97 -15.02 26.87
CA ILE A 880 42.49 -15.49 28.16
C ILE A 880 43.70 -15.94 28.98
N ASP A 881 43.93 -15.29 30.12
CA ASP A 881 45.06 -15.57 31.00
C ASP A 881 44.61 -15.92 32.43
N VAL A 882 45.43 -16.70 33.13
CA VAL A 882 45.28 -17.00 34.56
C VAL A 882 46.58 -16.58 35.24
N PRO A 883 46.56 -15.63 36.19
CA PRO A 883 47.79 -15.15 36.83
C PRO A 883 48.59 -16.28 37.47
N GLU A 884 49.90 -16.32 37.23
CA GLU A 884 50.80 -17.20 37.99
C GLU A 884 50.88 -16.71 39.43
N LEU A 885 50.54 -17.57 40.39
CA LEU A 885 50.79 -17.27 41.81
C LEU A 885 52.28 -17.48 42.12
N ASP A 886 52.95 -16.39 42.48
CA ASP A 886 54.26 -16.43 43.10
C ASP A 886 54.19 -17.19 44.42
N ASN A 887 54.92 -18.30 44.50
CA ASN A 887 55.24 -19.05 45.72
C ASN A 887 54.06 -19.70 46.47
N SER A 888 53.88 -21.00 46.27
CA SER A 888 53.65 -21.87 47.44
C SER A 888 54.20 -23.26 47.18
N ASP A 889 55.19 -23.65 47.98
CA ASP A 889 55.66 -25.03 48.18
C ASP A 889 54.59 -25.97 48.79
N ASP A 890 53.31 -25.56 48.80
CA ASP A 890 52.17 -26.36 49.24
C ASP A 890 51.58 -27.14 48.04
N GLU A 891 51.97 -28.40 47.88
CA GLU A 891 51.35 -29.34 46.93
C GLU A 891 49.83 -29.51 47.17
N ASP A 892 49.33 -29.13 48.34
CA ASP A 892 47.92 -29.24 48.73
C ASP A 892 47.03 -28.07 48.25
N LYS A 893 47.61 -26.97 47.72
CA LYS A 893 46.86 -25.77 47.28
C LYS A 893 46.63 -25.62 45.79
N GLN A 894 47.12 -26.53 44.93
CA GLN A 894 46.81 -26.48 43.50
C GLN A 894 45.38 -26.99 43.28
N ALA A 895 44.41 -26.11 43.04
CA ALA A 895 43.03 -26.45 42.70
C ALA A 895 42.79 -26.49 41.17
N TYR A 896 41.68 -27.11 40.74
CA TYR A 896 41.37 -27.39 39.33
C TYR A 896 40.74 -26.19 38.59
N VAL A 897 41.50 -25.47 37.76
CA VAL A 897 40.97 -24.42 36.86
C VAL A 897 40.96 -24.89 35.41
N GLY A 898 39.80 -24.91 34.75
CA GLY A 898 39.72 -24.99 33.29
C GLY A 898 39.20 -23.68 32.69
N TYR A 899 39.45 -23.43 31.41
CA TYR A 899 38.88 -22.24 30.77
C TYR A 899 37.42 -22.46 30.39
N VAL A 900 37.07 -23.63 29.84
CA VAL A 900 35.73 -23.88 29.27
C VAL A 900 35.22 -25.27 29.62
N ASN A 901 34.01 -25.33 30.17
CA ASN A 901 33.21 -26.54 30.36
C ASN A 901 32.00 -26.55 29.41
N LEU A 902 31.77 -27.66 28.71
CA LEU A 902 30.67 -27.86 27.78
C LEU A 902 29.79 -29.06 28.22
N GLU A 903 28.63 -28.78 28.82
CA GLU A 903 27.68 -29.75 29.37
C GLU A 903 26.65 -30.29 28.35
N GLY A 904 27.10 -30.95 27.28
CA GLY A 904 26.20 -31.67 26.36
C GLY A 904 25.50 -30.81 25.31
N LYS A 905 25.27 -31.40 24.14
CA LYS A 905 24.64 -30.81 22.94
C LYS A 905 25.18 -29.44 22.49
N ASN A 906 26.36 -29.04 22.94
CA ASN A 906 26.90 -27.71 22.69
C ASN A 906 27.55 -27.58 21.31
N VAL A 907 27.56 -26.34 20.79
CA VAL A 907 28.37 -25.93 19.64
C VAL A 907 29.28 -24.78 20.08
N ALA A 908 30.59 -24.96 19.98
CA ALA A 908 31.58 -23.96 20.39
C ALA A 908 32.56 -23.60 19.26
N SER A 909 32.91 -22.33 19.13
CA SER A 909 33.89 -21.83 18.15
C SER A 909 34.85 -20.82 18.78
N PHE A 910 36.14 -21.00 18.52
CA PHE A 910 37.22 -20.12 18.96
C PHE A 910 38.03 -19.69 17.73
N THR A 911 38.13 -18.40 17.48
CA THR A 911 38.84 -17.83 16.32
C THR A 911 39.82 -16.75 16.76
N ASN A 912 41.11 -16.90 16.45
CA ASN A 912 42.17 -15.97 16.90
C ASN A 912 42.14 -15.79 18.43
N VAL A 913 42.27 -16.90 19.15
CA VAL A 913 42.18 -16.95 20.61
C VAL A 913 43.49 -17.45 21.20
N LYS A 914 44.01 -16.77 22.21
CA LYS A 914 45.20 -17.20 22.94
C LYS A 914 44.84 -17.59 24.37
N PHE A 915 45.04 -18.85 24.71
CA PHE A 915 44.98 -19.35 26.08
C PHE A 915 46.37 -19.27 26.71
N GLY A 916 46.46 -18.56 27.83
CA GLY A 916 47.66 -18.38 28.65
C GLY A 916 48.09 -19.65 29.39
N ALA A 917 49.11 -19.51 30.22
CA ALA A 917 49.66 -20.62 31.00
C ALA A 917 48.66 -21.07 32.07
N LEU A 918 48.53 -22.38 32.26
CA LEU A 918 47.55 -22.96 33.19
C LEU A 918 48.16 -24.14 33.96
N LYS A 919 48.10 -24.07 35.29
CA LYS A 919 48.57 -25.14 36.20
C LYS A 919 47.39 -25.86 36.83
N LEU A 920 47.27 -27.17 36.60
CA LEU A 920 46.15 -28.01 37.04
C LEU A 920 46.56 -29.07 38.08
N LYS A 921 45.64 -29.45 38.98
CA LYS A 921 45.83 -30.58 39.90
C LYS A 921 45.79 -31.93 39.16
N ASN A 922 46.58 -32.90 39.62
CA ASN A 922 46.71 -34.23 38.99
C ASN A 922 45.36 -34.97 38.88
N PRO A 923 44.84 -35.23 37.67
CA PRO A 923 43.57 -35.91 37.45
C PRO A 923 43.74 -37.42 37.58
N LEU A 924 43.98 -37.91 38.80
CA LEU A 924 44.05 -39.35 39.10
C LEU A 924 42.62 -39.95 39.19
N GLY A 925 41.86 -39.92 38.09
CA GLY A 925 40.74 -40.87 37.90
C GLY A 925 39.36 -40.28 37.57
N GLU A 926 39.13 -38.99 37.69
CA GLU A 926 37.82 -38.38 37.35
C GLU A 926 37.83 -37.83 35.91
N PHE A 927 36.89 -38.30 35.07
CA PHE A 927 36.77 -37.87 33.67
C PHE A 927 36.27 -36.42 33.51
N ASN A 928 35.72 -35.84 34.58
CA ASN A 928 35.06 -34.53 34.57
C ASN A 928 36.02 -33.36 34.79
N THR A 929 37.33 -33.61 34.98
CA THR A 929 38.32 -32.57 35.28
C THR A 929 39.64 -32.80 34.53
N GLY A 930 40.41 -31.73 34.29
CA GLY A 930 41.77 -31.80 33.75
C GLY A 930 41.92 -31.52 32.25
N ALA A 931 41.30 -30.44 31.73
CA ALA A 931 41.67 -29.84 30.44
C ALA A 931 41.36 -28.34 30.39
N ALA A 932 42.01 -27.60 29.48
CA ALA A 932 41.67 -26.20 29.22
C ALA A 932 40.24 -26.06 28.66
N ILE A 933 39.86 -26.95 27.72
CA ILE A 933 38.48 -27.11 27.23
C ILE A 933 38.05 -28.55 27.48
N VAL A 934 36.97 -28.75 28.23
CA VAL A 934 36.39 -30.06 28.54
C VAL A 934 34.91 -30.12 28.17
N GLY A 935 34.45 -31.29 27.69
CA GLY A 935 33.03 -31.48 27.37
C GLY A 935 32.66 -32.93 27.10
N ARG A 936 31.39 -33.24 27.35
CA ARG A 936 30.76 -34.53 27.03
C ARG A 936 29.52 -34.30 26.18
N ASN A 937 29.16 -35.26 25.33
CA ASN A 937 28.02 -35.17 24.43
C ASN A 937 27.99 -33.89 23.56
N VAL A 938 29.14 -33.38 23.11
CA VAL A 938 29.25 -32.13 22.32
C VAL A 938 28.87 -32.38 20.86
N ILE A 939 28.17 -31.43 20.23
CA ILE A 939 27.82 -31.49 18.79
C ILE A 939 28.98 -30.98 17.95
N GLY A 940 29.54 -29.82 18.31
CA GLY A 940 30.56 -29.15 17.51
C GLY A 940 31.61 -28.41 18.35
N LEU A 941 32.88 -28.54 17.99
CA LEU A 941 33.96 -27.66 18.47
C LEU A 941 34.82 -27.22 17.27
N SER A 942 35.02 -25.92 17.10
CA SER A 942 35.91 -25.37 16.08
C SER A 942 36.99 -24.48 16.71
N LEU A 943 38.25 -24.77 16.40
CA LEU A 943 39.42 -24.00 16.81
C LEU A 943 40.13 -23.48 15.56
N ILE A 944 40.23 -22.17 15.40
CA ILE A 944 40.83 -21.49 14.25
C ILE A 944 41.81 -20.45 14.79
N ASP A 945 43.06 -20.46 14.33
CA ASP A 945 44.10 -19.54 14.81
C ASP A 945 44.20 -19.51 16.35
N THR A 946 44.06 -20.67 16.99
CA THR A 946 44.03 -20.79 18.45
C THR A 946 45.39 -21.20 18.99
N ILE A 947 45.87 -20.54 20.03
CA ILE A 947 47.16 -20.81 20.66
C ILE A 947 46.95 -21.29 22.09
N PHE A 948 47.50 -22.46 22.41
CA PHE A 948 47.61 -22.99 23.78
C PHE A 948 49.08 -23.00 24.17
N THR A 949 49.44 -22.23 25.20
CA THR A 949 50.82 -22.15 25.71
C THR A 949 50.86 -22.67 27.14
N ASP A 950 51.76 -23.61 27.46
CA ASP A 950 52.08 -24.01 28.84
C ASP A 950 50.92 -24.53 29.71
N ILE A 951 50.07 -25.38 29.14
CA ILE A 951 49.02 -26.10 29.88
C ILE A 951 49.64 -27.36 30.56
N VAL A 952 49.83 -27.36 31.90
CA VAL A 952 50.62 -28.39 32.65
C VAL A 952 50.05 -28.80 34.03
N ILE A 953 50.39 -29.99 34.57
CA ILE A 953 50.10 -30.44 35.96
C ILE A 953 51.34 -30.33 36.83
N ASN A 954 51.24 -29.54 37.92
CA ASN A 954 52.23 -29.36 38.99
C ASN A 954 53.68 -29.06 38.49
N ASN A 955 54.60 -28.72 39.40
CA ASN A 955 56.03 -28.60 39.09
C ASN A 955 56.67 -29.95 38.68
N GLU A 956 55.95 -31.07 38.81
CA GLU A 956 56.41 -32.44 38.53
C GLU A 956 56.19 -32.94 37.09
N SER A 957 56.06 -32.04 36.11
CA SER A 957 56.29 -32.34 34.68
C SER A 957 55.30 -33.29 33.97
N LEU A 958 54.10 -33.53 34.50
CA LEU A 958 53.03 -34.27 33.81
C LEU A 958 52.20 -33.34 32.90
N ALA A 959 51.98 -33.71 31.63
CA ALA A 959 51.15 -32.91 30.71
C ALA A 959 49.66 -33.01 31.04
N VAL A 960 48.88 -31.97 30.71
CA VAL A 960 47.41 -31.98 30.68
C VAL A 960 46.93 -31.90 29.23
N SER A 961 45.72 -32.37 28.96
CA SER A 961 45.04 -32.09 27.70
C SER A 961 44.63 -30.63 27.57
N ALA A 962 44.98 -29.96 26.48
CA ALA A 962 44.39 -28.68 26.13
C ALA A 962 42.91 -28.85 25.78
N VAL A 963 42.57 -29.91 25.03
CA VAL A 963 41.21 -30.20 24.57
C VAL A 963 40.83 -31.63 24.94
N ARG A 964 39.69 -31.81 25.59
CA ARG A 964 39.12 -33.12 25.94
C ARG A 964 37.61 -33.14 25.67
N ILE A 965 37.18 -33.69 24.54
CA ILE A 965 35.77 -33.65 24.08
C ILE A 965 35.21 -35.03 23.73
N GLY A 966 34.09 -35.37 24.35
CA GLY A 966 33.22 -36.47 23.94
C GLY A 966 32.12 -35.97 23.00
N LEU A 967 32.00 -36.57 21.81
CA LEU A 967 31.04 -36.19 20.78
C LEU A 967 29.73 -36.97 20.91
N ILE A 968 28.59 -36.28 20.70
CA ILE A 968 27.26 -36.89 20.70
C ILE A 968 26.90 -37.49 19.34
N HIS A 969 26.02 -38.49 19.36
CA HIS A 969 25.23 -38.92 18.22
C HIS A 969 23.88 -38.17 18.20
N ALA A 970 23.62 -37.34 17.18
CA ALA A 970 22.41 -36.51 17.11
C ALA A 970 21.14 -37.36 16.92
N TYR A 971 20.08 -37.03 17.66
CA TYR A 971 18.81 -37.79 17.69
C TYR A 971 17.83 -37.43 16.56
N THR A 972 18.08 -36.38 15.77
CA THR A 972 17.06 -35.84 14.84
C THR A 972 17.54 -35.50 13.43
N ASP A 973 18.85 -35.42 13.15
CA ASP A 973 19.38 -35.24 11.80
C ASP A 973 20.72 -35.99 11.68
N HIS A 974 21.01 -36.55 10.51
CA HIS A 974 22.04 -37.58 10.27
C HIS A 974 23.51 -37.11 10.40
N SER A 975 23.82 -36.10 11.21
CA SER A 975 25.17 -35.57 11.40
C SER A 975 25.79 -36.08 12.70
N SER A 976 26.89 -36.83 12.61
CA SER A 976 27.74 -37.13 13.77
C SER A 976 28.47 -35.85 14.23
N GLY A 977 28.77 -35.76 15.54
CA GLY A 977 29.47 -34.60 16.08
C GLY A 977 30.84 -34.36 15.42
N VAL A 978 31.28 -33.10 15.38
CA VAL A 978 32.49 -32.68 14.65
C VAL A 978 33.40 -31.81 15.51
N VAL A 979 34.71 -32.13 15.50
CA VAL A 979 35.77 -31.23 15.98
C VAL A 979 36.63 -30.80 14.80
N SER A 980 36.84 -29.50 14.62
CA SER A 980 37.78 -28.95 13.64
C SER A 980 38.85 -28.10 14.33
N ILE A 981 40.11 -28.31 13.96
CA ILE A 981 41.27 -27.56 14.46
C ILE A 981 42.07 -27.10 13.25
N SER A 982 42.28 -25.80 13.12
CA SER A 982 43.00 -25.22 11.99
C SER A 982 43.89 -24.06 12.41
N ASN A 983 45.05 -23.92 11.75
CA ASN A 983 46.00 -22.83 11.97
C ASN A 983 46.40 -22.63 13.45
N SER A 984 46.32 -23.68 14.27
CA SER A 984 46.44 -23.58 15.72
C SER A 984 47.83 -24.01 16.20
N ILE A 985 48.19 -23.62 17.42
CA ILE A 985 49.49 -23.95 18.05
C ILE A 985 49.21 -24.56 19.42
N PHE A 986 49.79 -25.73 19.66
CA PHE A 986 49.84 -26.39 20.96
C PHE A 986 51.30 -26.50 21.37
N GLU A 987 51.71 -25.72 22.37
CA GLU A 987 53.11 -25.59 22.78
C GLU A 987 53.27 -25.68 24.30
N GLN A 988 54.35 -26.34 24.73
CA GLN A 988 54.83 -26.31 26.12
C GLN A 988 56.30 -25.84 26.13
N ALA A 989 56.65 -24.88 26.97
CA ALA A 989 57.98 -24.31 27.05
C ALA A 989 59.02 -25.36 27.53
N ASP A 990 60.14 -25.43 26.82
CA ASP A 990 61.30 -26.27 27.15
C ASP A 990 62.13 -25.65 28.29
N VAL A 991 61.52 -25.49 29.47
CA VAL A 991 62.24 -24.97 30.64
C VAL A 991 63.04 -26.10 31.28
N LYS A 992 64.36 -26.09 31.06
CA LYS A 992 65.38 -27.02 31.61
C LYS A 992 65.30 -27.33 33.12
N LYS A 993 64.52 -26.59 33.92
CA LYS A 993 64.51 -26.69 35.39
C LYS A 993 63.73 -27.88 35.97
N ASN A 994 62.79 -28.49 35.24
CA ASN A 994 61.89 -29.52 35.82
C ASN A 994 61.96 -30.91 35.15
N ASN A 995 63.03 -31.23 34.41
CA ASN A 995 63.23 -32.56 33.81
C ASN A 995 63.63 -33.63 34.85
N LYS A 996 62.73 -33.98 35.79
CA LYS A 996 62.85 -35.25 36.52
C LYS A 996 62.40 -36.37 35.57
N GLU A 997 63.32 -37.23 35.15
CA GLU A 997 62.97 -38.44 34.40
C GLU A 997 61.88 -39.24 35.12
N ASN A 998 60.76 -39.48 34.45
CA ASN A 998 59.68 -40.30 34.97
C ASN A 998 60.20 -41.76 35.10
N LYS A 999 60.37 -42.25 36.33
CA LYS A 999 60.98 -43.57 36.59
C LYS A 999 60.02 -44.76 36.47
N ASN A 1000 58.73 -44.52 36.24
CA ASN A 1000 57.70 -45.57 36.24
C ASN A 1000 57.40 -46.11 34.83
N ALA A 1001 57.36 -47.44 34.70
CA ALA A 1001 57.24 -48.16 33.44
C ALA A 1001 55.93 -47.90 32.68
N PHE A 1002 56.07 -47.50 31.41
CA PHE A 1002 55.29 -47.74 30.18
C PHE A 1002 53.74 -47.71 30.15
N GLU A 1003 53.02 -48.11 31.20
CA GLU A 1003 51.54 -48.15 31.19
C GLU A 1003 50.87 -46.80 31.51
N LYS A 1004 51.66 -45.74 31.76
CA LYS A 1004 51.14 -44.43 32.22
C LYS A 1004 51.44 -43.25 31.28
N GLU A 1005 52.12 -43.45 30.15
CA GLU A 1005 52.78 -42.33 29.43
C GLU A 1005 51.93 -41.60 28.37
N LEU A 1006 50.77 -42.12 27.95
CA LEU A 1006 49.80 -41.39 27.08
C LEU A 1006 48.49 -41.04 27.84
N ARG A 1007 48.58 -40.78 29.15
CA ARG A 1007 47.39 -40.50 29.97
C ARG A 1007 46.67 -39.19 29.59
N THR A 1008 47.40 -38.22 29.05
CA THR A 1008 46.95 -36.82 28.93
C THR A 1008 47.56 -36.13 27.69
N PRO A 1009 47.11 -36.51 26.48
CA PRO A 1009 47.56 -35.89 25.23
C PRO A 1009 47.02 -34.46 25.11
N ALA A 1010 47.65 -33.59 24.33
CA ALA A 1010 47.14 -32.22 24.13
C ALA A 1010 45.69 -32.19 23.60
N VAL A 1011 45.34 -33.11 22.69
CA VAL A 1011 43.99 -33.27 22.15
C VAL A 1011 43.50 -34.68 22.41
N TYR A 1012 42.38 -34.83 23.12
CA TYR A 1012 41.67 -36.10 23.30
C TYR A 1012 40.22 -36.01 22.85
N ILE A 1013 39.86 -36.77 21.81
CA ILE A 1013 38.50 -36.79 21.26
C ILE A 1013 37.94 -38.22 21.21
N TRP A 1014 36.68 -38.39 21.61
CA TRP A 1014 35.99 -39.68 21.49
C TRP A 1014 34.52 -39.54 21.12
N THR A 1015 33.90 -40.63 20.62
CA THR A 1015 32.44 -40.71 20.49
C THR A 1015 31.84 -41.28 21.78
N GLU A 1016 30.83 -40.63 22.34
CA GLU A 1016 30.13 -41.10 23.54
C GLU A 1016 29.30 -42.36 23.25
N LEU A 1017 29.22 -43.26 24.22
CA LEU A 1017 28.37 -44.45 24.13
C LEU A 1017 26.90 -44.08 24.40
N LYS A 1018 25.98 -44.81 23.77
CA LYS A 1018 24.55 -44.73 24.13
C LYS A 1018 24.33 -45.17 25.58
N ALA A 1019 23.17 -44.79 26.13
CA ALA A 1019 22.74 -45.23 27.46
C ALA A 1019 22.67 -46.77 27.60
N ASP A 1020 22.49 -47.50 26.50
CA ASP A 1020 22.49 -48.97 26.45
C ASP A 1020 23.90 -49.59 26.26
N GLY A 1021 24.96 -48.76 26.24
CA GLY A 1021 26.34 -49.17 26.07
C GLY A 1021 26.75 -49.49 24.62
N THR A 1022 25.86 -49.29 23.64
CA THR A 1022 26.17 -49.54 22.22
C THR A 1022 26.88 -48.36 21.55
N LYS A 1023 27.64 -48.67 20.50
CA LYS A 1023 28.39 -47.70 19.69
C LYS A 1023 27.53 -47.21 18.52
N ASP A 1024 27.61 -45.92 18.21
CA ASP A 1024 26.92 -45.31 17.07
C ASP A 1024 27.89 -44.93 15.92
N ALA A 1025 27.38 -44.23 14.90
CA ALA A 1025 28.19 -43.62 13.83
C ALA A 1025 29.32 -42.74 14.41
N GLN A 1026 30.53 -42.93 13.90
CA GLN A 1026 31.73 -42.26 14.37
C GLN A 1026 31.63 -40.73 14.24
N GLY A 1027 31.94 -40.00 15.32
CA GLY A 1027 32.22 -38.56 15.26
C GLY A 1027 33.44 -38.26 14.38
N THR A 1028 33.63 -37.00 13.98
CA THR A 1028 34.72 -36.59 13.10
C THR A 1028 35.67 -35.61 13.80
N LEU A 1029 36.98 -35.83 13.67
CA LEU A 1029 38.05 -34.88 14.02
C LEU A 1029 38.77 -34.48 12.73
N SER A 1030 38.94 -33.18 12.48
CA SER A 1030 39.74 -32.66 11.36
C SER A 1030 40.78 -31.68 11.88
N ILE A 1031 42.05 -31.92 11.57
CA ILE A 1031 43.19 -31.08 11.97
C ILE A 1031 43.93 -30.63 10.71
N ASN A 1032 44.18 -29.33 10.56
CA ASN A 1032 44.88 -28.76 9.40
C ASN A 1032 45.83 -27.63 9.83
N ASN A 1033 46.99 -27.50 9.19
CA ASN A 1033 47.96 -26.42 9.43
C ASN A 1033 48.23 -26.12 10.92
N THR A 1034 48.29 -27.16 11.75
CA THR A 1034 48.39 -27.04 13.22
C THR A 1034 49.76 -27.53 13.69
N LYS A 1035 50.36 -26.82 14.64
CA LYS A 1035 51.66 -27.17 15.22
C LYS A 1035 51.48 -27.79 16.61
N PHE A 1036 52.16 -28.91 16.85
CA PHE A 1036 52.22 -29.63 18.12
C PHE A 1036 53.69 -29.75 18.54
N THR A 1037 54.11 -28.94 19.51
CA THR A 1037 55.51 -28.80 19.92
C THR A 1037 55.70 -29.06 21.42
N HIS A 1038 56.73 -29.84 21.78
CA HIS A 1038 57.16 -30.06 23.17
C HIS A 1038 56.11 -30.66 24.13
N LEU A 1039 55.08 -31.32 23.60
CA LEU A 1039 53.94 -31.81 24.39
C LEU A 1039 54.33 -33.07 25.15
N ARG A 1040 54.32 -33.04 26.50
CA ARG A 1040 54.92 -34.12 27.31
C ARG A 1040 54.10 -35.42 27.44
N GLY A 1041 52.80 -35.39 27.09
CA GLY A 1041 51.86 -36.52 27.25
C GLY A 1041 51.30 -37.08 25.94
N GLY A 1042 51.90 -36.71 24.81
CA GLY A 1042 51.47 -37.00 23.45
C GLY A 1042 50.68 -35.84 22.85
N ALA A 1043 50.59 -35.81 21.51
CA ALA A 1043 49.87 -34.76 20.82
C ALA A 1043 48.36 -35.07 20.74
N ILE A 1044 48.00 -36.25 20.27
CA ILE A 1044 46.60 -36.60 19.96
C ILE A 1044 46.27 -38.00 20.51
N ARG A 1045 45.08 -38.14 21.10
CA ARG A 1045 44.42 -39.43 21.31
C ARG A 1045 43.01 -39.39 20.76
N ILE A 1046 42.60 -40.49 20.14
CA ILE A 1046 41.28 -40.63 19.55
C ILE A 1046 40.67 -41.98 19.91
N ARG A 1047 39.35 -42.02 20.13
CA ARG A 1047 38.61 -43.26 20.40
C ARG A 1047 37.24 -43.28 19.75
N ASP A 1048 36.96 -44.32 18.98
CA ASP A 1048 35.70 -44.53 18.26
C ASP A 1048 35.31 -43.36 17.32
N ILE A 1049 36.26 -42.72 16.63
CA ILE A 1049 36.01 -41.57 15.72
C ILE A 1049 36.71 -41.71 14.35
N ILE A 1050 36.33 -40.87 13.39
CA ILE A 1050 37.05 -40.62 12.13
C ILE A 1050 37.94 -39.38 12.31
N ALA A 1051 39.26 -39.55 12.36
CA ALA A 1051 40.22 -38.46 12.42
C ALA A 1051 40.91 -38.24 11.08
N LYS A 1052 40.98 -36.98 10.62
CA LYS A 1052 41.70 -36.53 9.44
C LYS A 1052 42.76 -35.50 9.84
N ILE A 1053 44.01 -35.74 9.48
CA ILE A 1053 45.13 -34.84 9.78
C ILE A 1053 45.77 -34.42 8.46
N GLY A 1054 45.70 -33.12 8.16
CA GLY A 1054 46.25 -32.55 6.93
C GLY A 1054 47.78 -32.54 6.95
N ALA A 1055 48.36 -32.75 5.76
CA ALA A 1055 49.81 -32.77 5.50
C ALA A 1055 50.58 -31.49 5.91
N SER A 1056 49.86 -30.38 6.09
CA SER A 1056 50.39 -29.09 6.56
C SER A 1056 50.60 -29.01 8.07
N SER A 1057 50.07 -29.96 8.85
CA SER A 1057 50.29 -30.01 10.30
C SER A 1057 51.72 -30.44 10.63
N ARG A 1058 52.26 -30.06 11.79
CA ARG A 1058 53.64 -30.38 12.19
C ARG A 1058 53.67 -30.90 13.63
N PHE A 1059 54.37 -31.99 13.84
CA PHE A 1059 54.64 -32.58 15.15
C PHE A 1059 56.15 -32.60 15.39
N SER A 1060 56.61 -32.06 16.51
CA SER A 1060 58.04 -32.03 16.81
C SER A 1060 58.31 -31.98 18.31
N ASP A 1061 59.31 -32.73 18.77
CA ASP A 1061 59.81 -32.72 20.14
C ASP A 1061 58.79 -33.13 21.21
N ASN A 1062 57.75 -33.87 20.83
CA ASN A 1062 56.72 -34.33 21.76
C ASN A 1062 57.21 -35.55 22.57
N LEU A 1063 56.80 -35.64 23.83
CA LEU A 1063 56.98 -36.83 24.69
C LEU A 1063 55.63 -37.57 24.83
N PRO A 1064 55.60 -38.88 25.08
CA PRO A 1064 56.71 -39.72 25.52
C PRO A 1064 57.74 -40.02 24.41
N LYS A 1065 59.00 -39.65 24.66
CA LYS A 1065 60.17 -40.22 23.98
C LYS A 1065 60.53 -41.51 24.69
N PHE A 1066 60.69 -42.61 23.95
CA PHE A 1066 61.01 -43.91 24.57
C PHE A 1066 62.38 -43.82 25.27
N LYS A 1067 62.49 -44.30 26.52
CA LYS A 1067 63.72 -44.23 27.35
C LYS A 1067 65.00 -44.76 26.66
N ASN A 1068 64.84 -45.60 25.64
CA ASN A 1068 65.91 -46.23 24.85
C ASN A 1068 65.86 -45.89 23.34
N PHE A 1069 64.88 -45.10 22.87
CA PHE A 1069 64.83 -44.58 21.49
C PHE A 1069 64.73 -43.05 21.55
N LYS A 1070 65.88 -42.39 21.65
CA LYS A 1070 65.99 -40.92 21.81
C LYS A 1070 65.29 -40.11 20.73
N THR A 1071 65.01 -40.72 19.58
CA THR A 1071 64.40 -40.11 18.40
C THR A 1071 62.95 -40.55 18.14
N LEU A 1072 62.39 -41.50 18.91
CA LEU A 1072 61.04 -42.02 18.68
C LEU A 1072 60.00 -41.25 19.51
N GLU A 1073 59.07 -40.59 18.81
CA GLU A 1073 57.98 -39.80 19.39
C GLU A 1073 56.61 -40.44 19.10
N TRP A 1074 55.84 -40.74 20.13
CA TRP A 1074 54.46 -41.20 19.98
C TRP A 1074 53.52 -40.00 19.94
N ASN A 1075 53.19 -39.56 18.74
CA ASN A 1075 52.35 -38.39 18.53
C ASN A 1075 50.85 -38.71 18.62
N ILE A 1076 50.41 -39.91 18.19
CA ILE A 1076 48.99 -40.26 18.10
C ILE A 1076 48.69 -41.61 18.76
N GLN A 1077 47.71 -41.65 19.66
CA GLN A 1077 47.10 -42.88 20.17
C GLN A 1077 45.71 -43.08 19.55
N VAL A 1078 45.46 -44.26 19.00
CA VAL A 1078 44.18 -44.60 18.34
C VAL A 1078 43.54 -45.79 19.04
N GLU A 1079 42.28 -45.62 19.45
CA GLU A 1079 41.55 -46.61 20.24
C GLU A 1079 40.18 -46.93 19.67
N GLY A 1080 39.62 -48.08 20.09
CA GLY A 1080 38.28 -48.50 19.68
C GLY A 1080 38.19 -48.84 18.19
N VAL A 1081 37.00 -48.62 17.62
CA VAL A 1081 36.72 -48.71 16.19
C VAL A 1081 36.93 -47.31 15.65
N SER A 1082 38.16 -46.91 15.35
CA SER A 1082 38.49 -45.57 14.83
C SER A 1082 39.04 -45.64 13.40
N THR A 1083 38.85 -44.59 12.62
CA THR A 1083 39.55 -44.39 11.35
C THR A 1083 40.54 -43.23 11.51
N LEU A 1084 41.82 -43.42 11.22
CA LEU A 1084 42.83 -42.36 11.15
C LEU A 1084 43.30 -42.19 9.70
N ASP A 1085 43.10 -41.00 9.14
CA ASP A 1085 43.54 -40.59 7.82
C ASP A 1085 44.57 -39.46 7.97
N ALA A 1086 45.82 -39.73 7.60
CA ALA A 1086 46.90 -38.76 7.72
C ALA A 1086 48.00 -39.03 6.70
N GLU A 1087 48.78 -37.98 6.41
CA GLU A 1087 49.95 -38.07 5.56
C GLU A 1087 51.25 -38.06 6.39
N GLU A 1088 52.26 -38.79 5.94
CA GLU A 1088 53.54 -38.95 6.62
C GLU A 1088 54.29 -37.61 6.78
N GLU A 1089 54.12 -36.70 5.81
CA GLU A 1089 54.70 -35.36 5.77
C GLU A 1089 54.37 -34.52 7.01
N SER A 1090 53.27 -34.82 7.72
CA SER A 1090 52.94 -34.10 8.95
C SER A 1090 53.89 -34.40 10.11
N PHE A 1091 54.56 -35.56 10.11
CA PHE A 1091 55.32 -36.10 11.25
C PHE A 1091 56.84 -36.08 11.05
N VAL A 1092 57.30 -35.56 9.90
CA VAL A 1092 58.71 -35.48 9.53
C VAL A 1092 59.11 -34.03 9.31
N GLU A 1093 60.37 -33.71 9.61
CA GLU A 1093 60.89 -32.36 9.42
C GLU A 1093 60.95 -32.02 7.92
N GLU A 1094 60.48 -30.81 7.57
CA GLU A 1094 60.34 -30.38 6.20
C GLU A 1094 61.69 -30.40 5.46
N GLY A 1095 61.80 -31.24 4.43
CA GLY A 1095 63.04 -31.41 3.65
C GLY A 1095 63.95 -32.56 4.06
N THR A 1096 63.63 -33.32 5.12
CA THR A 1096 64.42 -34.51 5.52
C THR A 1096 63.93 -35.80 4.85
N LYS A 1097 64.86 -36.60 4.31
CA LYS A 1097 64.60 -37.90 3.64
C LYS A 1097 65.00 -39.11 4.49
N ASP A 1098 65.22 -38.92 5.79
CA ASP A 1098 65.90 -39.94 6.59
C ASP A 1098 64.97 -41.13 6.89
N LYS A 1099 65.23 -42.25 6.22
CA LYS A 1099 64.40 -43.47 6.16
C LYS A 1099 64.51 -44.38 7.39
N ASN A 1100 65.24 -43.96 8.41
CA ASN A 1100 65.57 -44.83 9.54
C ASN A 1100 64.64 -44.58 10.73
N SER A 1101 63.52 -45.32 10.68
CA SER A 1101 62.71 -45.83 11.80
C SER A 1101 61.95 -44.83 12.68
N PHE A 1102 60.73 -44.46 12.31
CA PHE A 1102 59.82 -43.85 13.28
C PHE A 1102 58.39 -44.36 13.15
N SER A 1103 57.83 -44.76 14.28
CA SER A 1103 56.44 -45.19 14.42
C SER A 1103 55.75 -44.21 15.34
N TRP A 1104 54.89 -43.36 14.79
CA TRP A 1104 54.26 -42.26 15.52
C TRP A 1104 52.84 -42.57 16.01
N ILE A 1105 52.28 -43.72 15.60
CA ILE A 1105 50.90 -44.12 15.91
C ILE A 1105 50.85 -45.38 16.79
N LEU A 1106 50.19 -45.28 17.94
CA LEU A 1106 49.87 -46.37 18.85
C LEU A 1106 48.43 -46.88 18.68
N PRO A 1107 48.19 -48.00 17.98
CA PRO A 1107 46.88 -48.65 17.96
C PRO A 1107 46.64 -49.50 19.22
N SER A 1108 45.47 -49.38 19.84
CA SER A 1108 45.08 -50.20 21.00
C SER A 1108 44.16 -51.39 20.69
N ASN A 1109 43.63 -51.50 19.46
CA ASN A 1109 42.76 -52.60 19.03
C ASN A 1109 42.94 -52.95 17.54
N LYS A 1110 42.45 -54.12 17.11
CA LYS A 1110 42.45 -54.60 15.71
C LYS A 1110 41.41 -53.94 14.82
N ASP A 1111 40.38 -53.31 15.40
CA ASP A 1111 39.25 -52.72 14.66
C ASP A 1111 39.52 -51.28 14.18
N ILE A 1112 40.79 -50.88 14.13
CA ILE A 1112 41.24 -49.56 13.71
C ILE A 1112 41.56 -49.56 12.22
N THR A 1113 41.04 -48.58 11.50
CA THR A 1113 41.31 -48.36 10.07
C THR A 1113 42.31 -47.23 9.87
N PHE A 1114 43.30 -47.42 9.01
CA PHE A 1114 44.28 -46.38 8.64
C PHE A 1114 44.13 -46.04 7.15
N LYS A 1115 44.10 -44.75 6.83
CA LYS A 1115 44.04 -44.17 5.47
C LYS A 1115 45.20 -43.17 5.28
N GLY A 1116 45.50 -42.81 4.03
CA GLY A 1116 46.68 -42.01 3.67
C GLY A 1116 48.00 -42.80 3.73
N THR A 1117 49.14 -42.11 3.65
CA THR A 1117 50.47 -42.75 3.69
C THR A 1117 50.87 -43.26 5.09
N VAL A 1118 50.17 -42.84 6.15
CA VAL A 1118 50.54 -43.09 7.55
C VAL A 1118 50.48 -44.56 8.01
N ALA A 1119 49.75 -45.42 7.29
CA ALA A 1119 49.57 -46.84 7.64
C ALA A 1119 50.89 -47.65 7.73
N LYS A 1120 51.98 -47.14 7.14
CA LYS A 1120 53.31 -47.76 7.22
C LYS A 1120 54.01 -47.54 8.56
N ASN A 1121 53.55 -46.55 9.34
CA ASN A 1121 54.22 -45.96 10.50
C ASN A 1121 53.53 -46.31 11.82
N LEU A 1122 52.83 -47.44 11.83
CA LEU A 1122 52.22 -48.05 13.01
C LEU A 1122 53.30 -48.65 13.91
N GLY A 1123 53.32 -48.23 15.18
CA GLY A 1123 54.24 -48.79 16.18
C GLY A 1123 53.98 -50.26 16.51
N ALA A 1124 52.86 -50.81 16.05
CA ALA A 1124 52.64 -52.26 16.01
C ALA A 1124 53.74 -53.01 15.23
N ARG A 1125 54.41 -52.37 14.25
CA ARG A 1125 55.52 -52.99 13.48
C ARG A 1125 56.83 -53.10 14.26
N LEU A 1126 57.02 -52.36 15.36
CA LEU A 1126 58.15 -52.59 16.27
C LEU A 1126 58.05 -53.96 16.96
N PHE A 1127 56.84 -54.51 17.08
CA PHE A 1127 56.58 -55.89 17.50
C PHE A 1127 56.58 -56.82 16.29
N THR A 1128 57.71 -56.87 15.59
CA THR A 1128 57.90 -57.88 14.55
C THR A 1128 57.79 -59.29 15.13
N LEU A 1129 57.10 -60.18 14.40
CA LEU A 1129 56.82 -61.55 14.83
C LEU A 1129 58.10 -62.28 15.26
N PRO A 1130 58.12 -62.97 16.42
CA PRO A 1130 59.23 -63.85 16.76
C PRO A 1130 59.35 -64.95 15.71
N VAL A 1131 60.55 -65.17 15.18
CA VAL A 1131 60.79 -66.22 14.17
C VAL A 1131 61.68 -67.29 14.76
N LEU A 1132 61.10 -68.46 14.98
CA LEU A 1132 61.85 -69.65 15.35
C LEU A 1132 62.59 -70.18 14.11
N SER A 1133 63.91 -70.36 14.22
CA SER A 1133 64.75 -70.78 13.09
C SER A 1133 65.33 -72.18 13.25
N LYS A 1134 65.70 -72.58 14.48
CA LYS A 1134 66.23 -73.89 14.81
C LYS A 1134 65.85 -74.26 16.25
N SER A 1135 65.71 -75.55 16.52
CA SER A 1135 65.58 -76.10 17.86
C SER A 1135 66.43 -77.38 17.99
N SER A 1136 66.95 -77.63 19.18
CA SER A 1136 67.74 -78.83 19.51
C SER A 1136 67.62 -79.14 20.99
N GLY A 1137 67.49 -80.41 21.35
CA GLY A 1137 67.44 -80.85 22.75
C GLY A 1137 68.57 -81.83 23.06
N LYS A 1138 68.98 -81.88 24.32
CA LYS A 1138 69.82 -82.95 24.87
C LYS A 1138 69.16 -83.48 26.13
N TYR A 1139 68.89 -84.78 26.20
CA TYR A 1139 68.35 -85.39 27.41
C TYR A 1139 69.41 -85.32 28.52
N ASN A 1140 68.99 -84.89 29.72
CA ASN A 1140 69.86 -84.83 30.89
C ASN A 1140 69.11 -85.41 32.10
N THR A 1141 69.58 -86.58 32.55
CA THR A 1141 69.05 -87.29 33.72
C THR A 1141 69.08 -86.45 35.00
N ASP A 1142 70.06 -85.55 35.14
CA ASP A 1142 70.26 -84.75 36.37
C ASP A 1142 69.20 -83.66 36.57
N VAL A 1143 68.50 -83.27 35.50
CA VAL A 1143 67.41 -82.26 35.53
C VAL A 1143 66.04 -82.88 35.21
N GLY A 1144 65.94 -84.22 35.15
CA GLY A 1144 64.67 -84.94 34.96
C GLY A 1144 63.97 -84.66 33.62
N GLY A 1145 64.72 -84.37 32.55
CA GLY A 1145 64.14 -84.07 31.24
C GLY A 1145 65.15 -83.63 30.17
N ALA A 1146 64.66 -83.06 29.07
CA ALA A 1146 65.48 -82.55 27.99
C ALA A 1146 65.77 -81.05 28.16
N ILE A 1147 67.05 -80.66 28.06
CA ILE A 1147 67.43 -79.25 27.93
C ILE A 1147 67.24 -78.86 26.47
N VAL A 1148 66.16 -78.13 26.21
CA VAL A 1148 65.77 -77.67 24.88
C VAL A 1148 66.34 -76.28 24.63
N LYS A 1149 67.17 -76.20 23.60
CA LYS A 1149 67.67 -74.95 23.05
C LYS A 1149 66.84 -74.56 21.84
N ILE A 1150 66.28 -73.35 21.86
CA ILE A 1150 65.65 -72.73 20.69
C ILE A 1150 66.47 -71.55 20.21
N GLN A 1151 66.54 -71.38 18.90
CA GLN A 1151 67.27 -70.29 18.25
C GLN A 1151 66.41 -69.61 17.20
N GLY A 1152 66.38 -68.29 17.22
CA GLY A 1152 65.47 -67.51 16.40
C GLY A 1152 65.85 -66.03 16.40
N LYS A 1153 65.18 -65.26 15.54
CA LYS A 1153 65.25 -63.80 15.60
C LYS A 1153 64.09 -63.30 16.47
N ARG A 1154 64.35 -62.26 17.27
CA ARG A 1154 63.30 -61.54 18.04
C ARG A 1154 62.58 -62.44 19.05
N LEU A 1155 63.30 -63.34 19.73
CA LEU A 1155 62.74 -64.27 20.73
C LEU A 1155 62.41 -63.61 22.10
N TYR A 1156 62.43 -62.27 22.19
CA TYR A 1156 62.22 -61.52 23.44
C TYR A 1156 61.20 -60.38 23.22
N PRO A 1157 59.96 -60.53 23.70
CA PRO A 1157 58.98 -59.44 23.71
C PRO A 1157 58.67 -58.92 25.13
N LEU A 1158 58.16 -57.68 25.20
CA LEU A 1158 57.42 -57.15 26.36
C LEU A 1158 56.01 -57.81 26.37
N GLY A 1159 55.84 -58.98 27.00
CA GLY A 1159 54.55 -59.69 27.16
C GLY A 1159 54.62 -61.23 27.23
N ASP A 1160 53.45 -61.90 27.23
CA ASP A 1160 53.24 -63.36 27.33
C ASP A 1160 53.73 -64.15 26.09
N LEU A 1161 55.05 -64.34 25.95
CA LEU A 1161 55.60 -65.34 25.03
C LEU A 1161 55.60 -66.72 25.70
N LYS A 1162 55.03 -67.72 25.04
CA LYS A 1162 55.08 -69.13 25.46
C LYS A 1162 55.75 -69.99 24.39
N VAL A 1163 56.55 -70.95 24.81
CA VAL A 1163 57.12 -71.99 23.95
C VAL A 1163 56.24 -73.22 24.07
N GLU A 1164 55.55 -73.60 23.01
CA GLU A 1164 54.78 -74.84 22.94
C GLU A 1164 55.66 -75.95 22.35
N ILE A 1165 55.80 -77.07 23.08
CA ILE A 1165 56.50 -78.28 22.64
C ILE A 1165 55.49 -79.43 22.59
N PHE A 1166 55.43 -80.14 21.48
CA PHE A 1166 54.45 -81.21 21.25
C PHE A 1166 54.99 -82.34 20.36
N GLU A 1167 54.42 -83.53 20.47
CA GLU A 1167 54.72 -84.66 19.58
C GLU A 1167 54.01 -84.45 18.23
N GLU A 1168 54.70 -84.75 17.13
CA GLU A 1168 54.16 -84.61 15.76
C GLU A 1168 52.88 -85.45 15.61
N GLY A 1169 51.75 -84.79 15.31
CA GLY A 1169 50.42 -85.41 15.24
C GLY A 1169 49.56 -85.25 16.51
N LYS A 1170 50.10 -84.72 17.61
CA LYS A 1170 49.39 -84.49 18.89
C LYS A 1170 49.46 -83.03 19.36
N GLU A 1171 49.04 -82.12 18.49
CA GLU A 1171 49.20 -80.68 18.72
C GLU A 1171 48.33 -80.12 19.85
N GLU A 1172 47.27 -80.83 20.22
CA GLU A 1172 46.37 -80.47 21.32
C GLU A 1172 46.95 -80.81 22.70
N GLU A 1173 47.92 -81.72 22.77
CA GLU A 1173 48.63 -82.11 24.00
C GLU A 1173 49.91 -81.26 24.23
N ALA A 1174 49.98 -80.07 23.64
CA ALA A 1174 51.17 -79.23 23.68
C ALA A 1174 51.49 -78.72 25.10
N VAL A 1175 52.74 -78.91 25.52
CA VAL A 1175 53.24 -78.36 26.78
C VAL A 1175 53.73 -76.94 26.54
N ALA A 1176 53.06 -75.98 27.18
CA ALA A 1176 53.41 -74.56 27.10
C ALA A 1176 54.36 -74.16 28.23
N LEU A 1177 55.56 -73.70 27.88
CA LEU A 1177 56.55 -73.19 28.81
C LEU A 1177 56.62 -71.66 28.72
N GLY A 1178 56.41 -70.98 29.85
CA GLY A 1178 56.51 -69.51 29.92
C GLY A 1178 57.96 -69.02 29.79
N VAL A 1179 58.18 -67.91 29.09
CA VAL A 1179 59.50 -67.30 28.95
C VAL A 1179 59.68 -66.19 29.98
N ARG A 1180 60.64 -66.32 30.90
CA ARG A 1180 60.99 -65.24 31.84
C ARG A 1180 61.68 -64.09 31.08
N GLN A 1181 61.21 -62.87 31.30
CA GLN A 1181 61.82 -61.63 30.78
C GLN A 1181 63.27 -61.51 31.24
N GLN A 1182 64.20 -61.37 30.29
CA GLN A 1182 65.56 -60.89 30.56
C GLN A 1182 65.67 -59.45 30.04
N TYR A 1183 66.24 -58.56 30.86
CA TYR A 1183 66.50 -57.15 30.55
C TYR A 1183 67.50 -57.05 29.39
N ILE A 1184 67.22 -56.24 28.34
CA ILE A 1184 68.11 -56.13 27.16
C ILE A 1184 68.29 -54.68 26.66
N ASN A 1185 69.52 -54.42 26.21
CA ASN A 1185 70.16 -53.22 25.65
C ASN A 1185 70.14 -53.21 24.09
N ASP A 1186 70.41 -52.06 23.46
CA ASP A 1186 69.95 -51.59 22.13
C ASP A 1186 70.31 -52.37 20.83
N ASP A 1187 71.01 -53.51 20.85
CA ASP A 1187 71.74 -53.97 19.64
C ASP A 1187 71.18 -55.22 18.91
N TYR A 1188 69.89 -55.56 19.07
CA TYR A 1188 69.37 -56.92 18.78
C TYR A 1188 68.36 -57.12 17.65
N THR A 1189 67.94 -56.08 16.92
CA THR A 1189 66.93 -56.22 15.84
C THR A 1189 67.39 -57.13 14.67
N HIS A 1190 68.69 -57.48 14.59
CA HIS A 1190 69.27 -58.29 13.51
C HIS A 1190 70.06 -59.56 13.91
N LYS A 1191 70.33 -59.82 15.20
CA LYS A 1191 71.13 -60.99 15.65
C LYS A 1191 70.25 -62.18 16.04
N GLN A 1192 70.68 -63.41 15.75
CA GLN A 1192 70.00 -64.63 16.22
C GLN A 1192 70.21 -64.83 17.73
N SER A 1193 69.13 -64.99 18.47
CA SER A 1193 69.11 -65.20 19.92
C SER A 1193 68.89 -66.68 20.26
N ARG A 1194 69.38 -67.13 21.41
CA ARG A 1194 69.28 -68.51 21.89
C ARG A 1194 68.65 -68.54 23.28
N LEU A 1195 67.61 -69.33 23.44
CA LEU A 1195 66.94 -69.57 24.72
C LEU A 1195 67.02 -71.04 25.09
N TYR A 1196 67.11 -71.33 26.39
CA TYR A 1196 67.22 -72.68 26.93
C TYR A 1196 66.06 -72.93 27.90
N TYR A 1197 65.41 -74.07 27.76
CA TYR A 1197 64.29 -74.52 28.58
C TYR A 1197 64.52 -75.94 29.05
N VAL A 1198 63.98 -76.27 30.21
CA VAL A 1198 63.87 -77.67 30.65
C VAL A 1198 62.49 -78.16 30.20
N PHE A 1199 62.47 -79.19 29.37
CA PHE A 1199 61.26 -79.86 28.91
C PHE A 1199 61.17 -81.22 29.62
N PRO A 1200 60.25 -81.40 30.58
CA PRO A 1200 60.16 -82.62 31.38
C PRO A 1200 59.56 -83.74 30.52
N ILE A 1201 60.39 -84.74 30.19
CA ILE A 1201 60.00 -85.94 29.43
C ILE A 1201 60.74 -87.15 30.01
N ALA A 1202 60.18 -88.35 29.82
CA ALA A 1202 60.88 -89.59 30.18
C ALA A 1202 61.99 -89.92 29.16
N GLU A 1203 62.97 -90.73 29.56
CA GLU A 1203 64.11 -91.05 28.69
C GLU A 1203 63.68 -91.78 27.39
N ASP A 1204 62.68 -92.66 27.46
CA ASP A 1204 62.17 -93.38 26.29
C ASP A 1204 61.50 -92.45 25.27
N ASP A 1205 60.96 -91.33 25.74
CA ASP A 1205 60.27 -90.33 24.92
C ASP A 1205 61.23 -89.47 24.08
N LYS A 1206 62.55 -89.52 24.33
CA LYS A 1206 63.55 -88.76 23.54
C LYS A 1206 63.59 -89.18 22.06
N LYS A 1207 63.14 -90.40 21.73
CA LYS A 1207 63.09 -90.93 20.36
C LYS A 1207 61.86 -90.47 19.57
N LYS A 1208 60.86 -89.86 20.20
CA LYS A 1208 59.66 -89.35 19.54
C LYS A 1208 59.96 -88.15 18.64
N SER A 1209 59.10 -87.91 17.66
CA SER A 1209 59.24 -86.77 16.75
C SER A 1209 58.65 -85.52 17.38
N TRP A 1210 59.48 -84.70 18.03
CA TRP A 1210 59.04 -83.47 18.70
C TRP A 1210 59.06 -82.26 17.76
N ARG A 1211 58.09 -81.36 17.96
CA ARG A 1211 57.97 -80.06 17.29
C ARG A 1211 57.91 -78.96 18.35
N VAL A 1212 58.41 -77.77 17.99
CA VAL A 1212 58.38 -76.58 18.83
C VAL A 1212 57.82 -75.41 18.04
N ARG A 1213 56.89 -74.66 18.63
CA ARG A 1213 56.43 -73.38 18.11
C ARG A 1213 56.33 -72.34 19.21
N LEU A 1214 56.23 -71.07 18.82
CA LEU A 1214 56.05 -69.96 19.75
C LEU A 1214 54.60 -69.50 19.70
N VAL A 1215 54.03 -69.21 20.86
CA VAL A 1215 52.74 -68.55 21.02
C VAL A 1215 52.98 -67.16 21.57
N TYR A 1216 52.46 -66.14 20.89
CA TYR A 1216 52.65 -64.75 21.26
C TYR A 1216 51.34 -63.95 21.12
N GLY A 1217 51.20 -62.91 21.94
CA GLY A 1217 50.00 -62.08 22.00
C GLY A 1217 48.75 -62.89 22.35
N LEU A 1218 47.60 -62.56 21.74
CA LEU A 1218 46.30 -63.24 21.87
C LEU A 1218 46.28 -64.63 21.19
N GLY A 1219 47.24 -65.51 21.49
CA GLY A 1219 47.23 -66.92 21.06
C GLY A 1219 47.74 -67.19 19.64
N LYS A 1220 48.45 -66.26 18.98
CA LYS A 1220 49.00 -66.49 17.62
C LYS A 1220 50.20 -67.42 17.68
N ARG A 1221 50.23 -68.43 16.80
CA ARG A 1221 51.26 -69.47 16.71
C ARG A 1221 52.24 -69.21 15.56
N THR A 1222 53.55 -69.37 15.79
CA THR A 1222 54.55 -69.36 14.70
C THR A 1222 54.55 -70.69 13.94
N LYS A 1223 55.20 -70.74 12.76
CA LYS A 1223 55.57 -72.03 12.15
C LYS A 1223 56.37 -72.87 13.15
N ASP A 1224 56.07 -74.16 13.18
CA ASP A 1224 56.74 -75.12 14.03
C ASP A 1224 58.09 -75.54 13.42
N VAL A 1225 59.03 -75.91 14.28
CA VAL A 1225 60.37 -76.38 13.90
C VAL A 1225 60.62 -77.72 14.57
N LYS A 1226 61.15 -78.70 13.81
CA LYS A 1226 61.52 -80.02 14.34
C LYS A 1226 62.56 -79.89 15.45
N LEU A 1227 62.22 -80.42 16.63
CA LEU A 1227 63.10 -80.56 17.77
C LEU A 1227 63.64 -81.99 17.81
N LYS A 1228 64.94 -82.14 17.55
CA LYS A 1228 65.63 -83.41 17.79
C LYS A 1228 66.23 -83.40 19.18
N ILE A 1229 65.84 -84.37 20.01
CA ILE A 1229 66.41 -84.58 21.34
C ILE A 1229 67.44 -85.72 21.22
N LYS A 1230 68.70 -85.41 21.51
CA LYS A 1230 69.80 -86.39 21.52
C LYS A 1230 69.99 -87.01 22.89
#